data_AF-A0AAU1M2X0-F1
#
_entry.id   AF-A0AAU1M2X0-F1
#
_cell.length_a   1.000
_cell.length_b   1.000
_cell.length_c   1.000
_cell.angle_alpha   90.00
_cell.angle_beta   90.00
_cell.angle_gamma   90.00
#
_symmetry.space_group_name_H-M   'P 1'
#
loop_
_entity.id
_entity.type
_entity.pdbx_description
1 polymer ?
#
loop_
_entity_poly.entity_id
_entity_poly.type
_entity_poly.pdbx_seq_one_letter_code
_entity_poly.pdbx_strand_id
1 'polypeptide(L)'
;MRSDRWQQHNITFPDRDTGRRAVTEHLAPVLLAAEADGQLSGWWFMNKQPWRLRYVADQPSPTVLTLLDEWGADGTAQSCTAGNYEPETEAFGGADAMTAAHALFHEDSRHLLTYPVKDGHLGRRETAILLMSSLMRASGLDWFEQGDVWTKVSALRPGTGTPGSPRLTSAMRTLMTTEASSLCRESGPLDGHGDWAVAFERVGTTLAYLAAQGDLTRGLRAVIAHHTIFHANRAGLPSADQHTLFHIAREAVMGSSENTASAPGSGSGAHSVSTVNTDTLTAPEADAEQLRHALVDQIKADGHARTPAVEAALRAVPRHLFVPDTPLADAYANNPVNVKYDPEGTSISCASQPAVVALMLDQLEAQPGERILELGAGTGYNAALIGHLVGPSGHVTTIDVDDDLVEGARAHLAAAGATNVEALTRDGALGHAEGAPYDRIIATVGAHGIPHAWLDQLAVGGRLVTPQRLTGSVSRSIIYVAREGRWQSVGSEMNTFMPLRRGIADDDRRAVPLSTDGAVRLQAPAGLALDADALAGVLDQPRVEEWTGMTVRAGESPEWMELFVSCVMPSGLIRMLFPRSVKGTVLTEDPYPSATAAVEKGAVTYLARRPSEQKTPEGDKLWEFGVIGHGSGSDELAAKVAEAVRAWDREYRGRVATFEILPLDAPADEQPGVFVLGTPLNRVRVTWQ
;
A
#
# COMPACT_ATOMS: atom_id res chain seq x y z
N MET A 1 26.53 23.72 -5.86
CA MET A 1 27.40 24.12 -7.01
C MET A 1 26.50 24.55 -8.16
N ARG A 2 26.82 25.62 -8.90
CA ARG A 2 26.05 26.02 -10.10
C ARG A 2 26.05 24.87 -11.12
N SER A 3 24.90 24.60 -11.74
CA SER A 3 24.66 23.57 -12.76
C SER A 3 25.46 23.74 -14.06
N ASP A 4 26.18 24.85 -14.22
CA ASP A 4 26.58 25.36 -15.54
C ASP A 4 27.94 24.85 -16.05
N ARG A 5 28.50 23.77 -15.47
CA ARG A 5 29.86 23.27 -15.80
C ARG A 5 29.92 21.84 -16.33
N TRP A 6 28.78 21.17 -16.52
CA TRP A 6 28.75 19.81 -17.07
C TRP A 6 28.78 19.82 -18.60
N GLN A 7 29.74 19.10 -19.16
CA GLN A 7 29.81 18.78 -20.59
C GLN A 7 29.25 17.38 -20.81
N GLN A 8 28.50 17.16 -21.90
CA GLN A 8 27.99 15.83 -22.27
C GLN A 8 28.29 15.51 -23.74
N HIS A 9 28.73 14.28 -23.97
CA HIS A 9 28.93 13.71 -25.29
C HIS A 9 28.16 12.39 -25.42
N ASN A 10 27.38 12.28 -26.48
CA ASN A 10 26.63 11.08 -26.87
C ASN A 10 27.44 10.32 -27.92
N ILE A 11 27.82 9.09 -27.59
CA ILE A 11 28.70 8.24 -28.39
C ILE A 11 27.91 7.01 -28.81
N THR A 12 27.78 6.80 -30.11
CA THR A 12 27.12 5.62 -30.69
C THR A 12 28.20 4.71 -31.26
N PHE A 13 28.40 3.55 -30.63
CA PHE A 13 29.30 2.52 -31.14
C PHE A 13 28.59 1.54 -32.07
N PRO A 14 29.29 0.92 -33.04
CA PRO A 14 28.71 -0.09 -33.94
C PRO A 14 28.06 -1.26 -33.20
N ASP A 15 28.68 -1.69 -32.10
CA ASP A 15 28.18 -2.74 -31.23
C ASP A 15 28.68 -2.51 -29.79
N ARG A 16 28.12 -3.29 -28.85
CA ARG A 16 28.41 -3.13 -27.41
C ARG A 16 29.82 -3.58 -27.03
N ASP A 17 30.40 -4.58 -27.71
CA ASP A 17 31.73 -5.09 -27.40
C ASP A 17 32.82 -4.15 -27.89
N THR A 18 32.64 -3.56 -29.07
CA THR A 18 33.47 -2.47 -29.58
C THR A 18 33.43 -1.27 -28.64
N GLY A 19 32.23 -0.84 -28.22
CA GLY A 19 32.11 0.24 -27.25
C GLY A 19 32.76 -0.05 -25.90
N ARG A 20 32.61 -1.27 -25.36
CA ARG A 20 33.26 -1.67 -24.09
C ARG A 20 34.78 -1.62 -24.21
N ARG A 21 35.36 -2.19 -25.27
CA ARG A 21 36.81 -2.16 -25.49
C ARG A 21 37.32 -0.73 -25.66
N ALA A 22 36.68 0.07 -26.52
CA ALA A 22 37.09 1.45 -26.74
C ALA A 22 37.07 2.28 -25.45
N VAL A 23 36.02 2.10 -24.63
CA VAL A 23 35.91 2.82 -23.36
C VAL A 23 36.97 2.37 -22.34
N THR A 24 37.21 1.06 -22.19
CA THR A 24 38.21 0.56 -21.24
C THR A 24 39.66 0.82 -21.67
N GLU A 25 39.97 0.62 -22.96
CA GLU A 25 41.34 0.65 -23.48
C GLU A 25 41.82 2.05 -23.88
N HIS A 26 40.90 2.93 -24.29
CA HIS A 26 41.26 4.25 -24.81
C HIS A 26 40.65 5.42 -24.02
N LEU A 27 39.36 5.36 -23.65
CA LEU A 27 38.73 6.46 -22.90
C LEU A 27 39.14 6.49 -21.43
N ALA A 28 39.25 5.34 -20.77
CA ALA A 28 39.60 5.29 -19.35
C ALA A 28 40.97 5.92 -19.05
N PRO A 29 42.07 5.61 -19.78
CA PRO A 29 43.35 6.29 -19.58
C PRO A 29 43.26 7.79 -19.82
N VAL A 30 42.49 8.23 -20.82
CA VAL A 30 42.32 9.65 -21.16
C VAL A 30 41.60 10.41 -20.05
N LEU A 31 40.50 9.86 -19.50
CA LEU A 31 39.75 10.50 -18.42
C LEU A 31 40.59 10.59 -17.13
N LEU A 32 41.31 9.52 -16.80
CA LEU A 32 42.21 9.50 -15.63
C LEU A 32 43.37 10.49 -15.77
N ALA A 33 43.98 10.59 -16.95
CA ALA A 33 45.05 11.56 -17.21
C ALA A 33 44.52 13.00 -17.20
N ALA A 34 43.38 13.26 -17.84
CA ALA A 34 42.78 14.59 -17.88
C ALA A 34 42.33 15.07 -16.48
N GLU A 35 41.89 14.16 -15.61
CA GLU A 35 41.63 14.44 -14.20
C GLU A 35 42.92 14.73 -13.42
N ALA A 36 43.96 13.90 -13.59
CA ALA A 36 45.25 14.11 -12.92
C ALA A 36 45.92 15.44 -13.31
N ASP A 37 45.75 15.86 -14.57
CA ASP A 37 46.23 17.14 -15.10
C ASP A 37 45.32 18.33 -14.73
N GLY A 38 44.25 18.09 -13.97
CA GLY A 38 43.32 19.13 -13.50
C GLY A 38 42.39 19.69 -14.57
N GLN A 39 42.29 19.05 -15.75
CA GLN A 39 41.34 19.45 -16.80
C GLN A 39 39.91 19.08 -16.44
N LEU A 40 39.72 18.00 -15.67
CA LEU A 40 38.42 17.49 -15.22
C LEU A 40 38.37 17.49 -13.70
N SER A 41 37.25 17.91 -13.11
CA SER A 41 37.04 17.82 -11.65
C SER A 41 36.04 16.73 -11.25
N GLY A 42 35.54 15.97 -12.23
CA GLY A 42 34.58 14.89 -12.03
C GLY A 42 34.04 14.42 -13.38
N TRP A 43 33.82 13.12 -13.52
CA TRP A 43 33.34 12.53 -14.78
C TRP A 43 32.67 11.18 -14.52
N TRP A 44 31.72 10.82 -15.39
CA TRP A 44 31.03 9.55 -15.33
C TRP A 44 30.42 9.21 -16.68
N PHE A 45 30.07 7.94 -16.87
CA PHE A 45 29.46 7.48 -18.12
C PHE A 45 28.29 6.52 -17.89
N MET A 46 27.42 6.42 -18.90
CA MET A 46 26.34 5.43 -18.99
C MET A 46 26.66 4.36 -20.02
N ASN A 47 26.61 3.10 -19.62
CA ASN A 47 26.77 1.93 -20.50
C ASN A 47 25.42 1.50 -21.10
N LYS A 48 24.80 2.42 -21.85
CA LYS A 48 23.52 2.25 -22.55
C LYS A 48 23.49 3.14 -23.79
N GLN A 49 23.16 2.59 -24.96
CA GLN A 49 23.13 3.34 -26.23
C GLN A 49 22.06 4.46 -26.24
N PRO A 50 22.36 5.66 -26.80
CA PRO A 50 23.72 6.15 -27.06
C PRO A 50 24.47 6.35 -25.73
N TRP A 51 25.74 5.94 -25.71
CA TRP A 51 26.57 6.02 -24.51
C TRP A 51 26.78 7.49 -24.17
N ARG A 52 26.49 7.85 -22.92
CA ARG A 52 26.59 9.24 -22.45
C ARG A 52 27.83 9.37 -21.61
N LEU A 53 28.81 10.14 -22.08
CA LEU A 53 29.96 10.59 -21.31
C LEU A 53 29.65 11.98 -20.76
N ARG A 54 29.86 12.17 -19.46
CA ARG A 54 29.65 13.45 -18.77
C ARG A 54 30.89 13.80 -17.96
N TYR A 55 31.32 15.06 -18.02
CA TYR A 55 32.43 15.54 -17.22
C TYR A 55 32.27 17.00 -16.83
N VAL A 56 32.89 17.39 -15.72
CA VAL A 56 32.92 18.77 -15.22
C VAL A 56 34.23 19.40 -15.65
N ALA A 57 34.14 20.47 -16.43
CA ALA A 57 35.29 21.27 -16.85
C ALA A 57 34.86 22.71 -17.18
N ASP A 58 35.77 23.67 -17.03
CA ASP A 58 35.52 25.08 -17.38
C ASP A 58 35.35 25.32 -18.87
N GLN A 59 36.05 24.51 -19.67
CA GLN A 59 35.96 24.45 -21.11
C GLN A 59 36.00 22.96 -21.51
N PRO A 60 35.45 22.58 -22.66
CA PRO A 60 35.58 21.22 -23.18
C PRO A 60 37.04 20.75 -23.17
N SER A 61 37.33 19.58 -22.59
CA SER A 61 38.70 19.07 -22.47
C SER A 61 39.27 18.77 -23.86
N PRO A 62 40.41 19.39 -24.26
CA PRO A 62 41.02 19.12 -25.57
C PRO A 62 41.40 17.65 -25.74
N THR A 63 41.87 17.00 -24.67
CA THR A 63 42.25 15.59 -24.68
C THR A 63 41.05 14.69 -24.95
N VAL A 64 39.90 14.98 -24.32
CA VAL A 64 38.66 14.21 -24.54
C VAL A 64 38.11 14.46 -25.94
N LEU A 65 38.09 15.72 -26.41
CA LEU A 65 37.61 16.05 -27.76
C LEU A 65 38.45 15.39 -28.85
N THR A 66 39.78 15.40 -28.72
CA THR A 66 40.69 14.77 -29.69
C THR A 66 40.38 13.27 -29.83
N LEU A 67 40.19 12.56 -28.71
CA LEU A 67 39.81 11.15 -28.74
C LEU A 67 38.45 10.92 -29.43
N LEU A 68 37.46 11.77 -29.15
CA LEU A 68 36.12 11.63 -29.74
C LEU A 68 36.13 11.91 -31.26
N ASP A 69 36.96 12.86 -31.70
CA ASP A 69 37.17 13.17 -33.12
C ASP A 69 37.91 12.02 -33.83
N GLU A 70 38.94 11.45 -33.19
CA GLU A 70 39.66 10.26 -33.69
C GLU A 70 38.71 9.09 -33.89
N TRP A 71 37.84 8.81 -32.90
CA TRP A 71 36.84 7.75 -32.99
C TRP A 71 35.80 7.96 -34.10
N GLY A 72 35.46 9.22 -34.39
CA GLY A 72 34.59 9.55 -35.52
C GLY A 72 35.30 9.35 -36.87
N ALA A 73 36.60 9.62 -36.93
CA ALA A 73 37.40 9.53 -38.15
C ALA A 73 37.81 8.10 -38.50
N ASP A 74 38.16 7.28 -37.52
CA ASP A 74 38.63 5.89 -37.72
C ASP A 74 37.48 4.86 -37.74
N GLY A 75 36.25 5.29 -37.46
CA GLY A 75 35.06 4.45 -37.45
C GLY A 75 34.86 3.65 -36.16
N THR A 76 35.65 3.89 -35.11
CA THR A 76 35.46 3.29 -33.78
C THR A 76 34.08 3.66 -33.22
N ALA A 77 33.64 4.90 -33.43
CA ALA A 77 32.28 5.36 -33.14
C ALA A 77 31.54 5.70 -34.44
N GLN A 78 30.28 5.28 -34.55
CA GLN A 78 29.38 5.68 -35.64
C GLN A 78 29.01 7.15 -35.55
N SER A 79 28.92 7.70 -34.33
CA SER A 79 28.67 9.12 -34.09
C SER A 79 29.16 9.56 -32.72
N CYS A 80 29.79 10.72 -32.65
CA CYS A 80 30.09 11.45 -31.41
C CYS A 80 29.42 12.83 -31.52
N THR A 81 28.48 13.13 -30.62
CA THR A 81 27.74 14.42 -30.66
C THR A 81 27.71 15.06 -29.27
N ALA A 82 27.96 16.37 -29.22
CA ALA A 82 27.75 17.14 -28.00
C ALA A 82 26.26 17.22 -27.65
N GLY A 83 25.94 17.26 -26.36
CA GLY A 83 24.57 17.44 -25.88
C GLY A 83 24.51 18.22 -24.57
N ASN A 84 23.31 18.64 -24.20
CA ASN A 84 23.07 19.30 -22.92
C ASN A 84 22.85 18.24 -21.83
N TYR A 85 23.51 18.41 -20.69
CA TYR A 85 23.25 17.58 -19.52
C TYR A 85 22.23 18.25 -18.61
N GLU A 86 21.08 17.61 -18.46
CA GLU A 86 20.06 17.97 -17.47
C GLU A 86 20.07 16.89 -16.38
N PRO A 87 20.50 17.21 -15.14
CA PRO A 87 20.46 16.24 -14.05
C PRO A 87 19.02 15.90 -13.67
N GLU A 88 18.77 14.63 -13.38
CA GLU A 88 17.46 14.13 -12.93
C GLU A 88 17.21 14.47 -11.44
N THR A 89 17.38 15.75 -11.09
CA THR A 89 17.42 16.23 -9.70
C THR A 89 16.21 15.78 -8.89
N GLU A 90 15.01 15.89 -9.43
CA GLU A 90 13.80 15.42 -8.74
C GLU A 90 13.79 13.91 -8.55
N ALA A 91 14.24 13.14 -9.55
CA ALA A 91 14.27 11.68 -9.44
C ALA A 91 15.26 11.21 -8.36
N PHE A 92 16.35 11.96 -8.16
CA PHE A 92 17.33 11.71 -7.12
C PHE A 92 16.99 12.33 -5.77
N GLY A 93 15.83 12.99 -5.62
CA GLY A 93 15.33 13.50 -4.35
C GLY A 93 15.81 14.89 -3.98
N GLY A 94 16.13 15.74 -4.96
CA GLY A 94 16.51 17.14 -4.75
C GLY A 94 17.98 17.44 -5.04
N ALA A 95 18.36 18.72 -4.96
CA ALA A 95 19.67 19.21 -5.43
C ALA A 95 20.86 18.64 -4.63
N ASP A 96 20.71 18.50 -3.31
CA ASP A 96 21.76 17.98 -2.43
C ASP A 96 21.92 16.46 -2.60
N ALA A 97 20.81 15.74 -2.74
CA ALA A 97 20.83 14.32 -3.06
C ALA A 97 21.42 14.04 -4.45
N MET A 98 21.14 14.89 -5.44
CA MET A 98 21.76 14.82 -6.77
C MET A 98 23.27 15.08 -6.71
N THR A 99 23.73 16.00 -5.85
CA THR A 99 25.16 16.26 -5.63
C THR A 99 25.86 15.01 -5.06
N ALA A 100 25.24 14.33 -4.10
CA ALA A 100 25.73 13.05 -3.58
C ALA A 100 25.76 11.96 -4.67
N ALA A 101 24.71 11.90 -5.51
CA ALA A 101 24.64 10.97 -6.63
C ALA A 101 25.77 11.22 -7.65
N HIS A 102 26.08 12.47 -8.00
CA HIS A 102 27.20 12.81 -8.90
C HIS A 102 28.55 12.39 -8.33
N ALA A 103 28.79 12.59 -7.03
CA ALA A 103 30.00 12.14 -6.37
C ALA A 103 30.15 10.61 -6.44
N LEU A 104 29.05 9.88 -6.17
CA LEU A 104 29.03 8.43 -6.34
C LEU A 104 29.26 8.01 -7.78
N PHE A 105 28.65 8.71 -8.75
CA PHE A 105 28.80 8.36 -10.15
C PHE A 105 30.24 8.50 -10.62
N HIS A 106 30.95 9.50 -10.12
CA HIS A 106 32.36 9.66 -10.43
C HIS A 106 33.21 8.48 -9.92
N GLU A 107 33.14 8.19 -8.61
CA GLU A 107 33.91 7.10 -8.01
C GLU A 107 33.54 5.73 -8.59
N ASP A 108 32.25 5.46 -8.75
CA ASP A 108 31.76 4.22 -9.35
C ASP A 108 32.26 4.07 -10.80
N SER A 109 32.39 5.16 -11.57
CA SER A 109 32.91 5.10 -12.94
C SER A 109 34.41 4.77 -12.98
N ARG A 110 35.20 5.27 -12.02
CA ARG A 110 36.63 4.94 -11.89
C ARG A 110 36.82 3.44 -11.64
N HIS A 111 36.04 2.89 -10.72
CA HIS A 111 36.13 1.47 -10.39
C HIS A 111 35.53 0.56 -11.46
N LEU A 112 34.43 0.95 -12.12
CA LEU A 112 33.86 0.15 -13.22
C LEU A 112 34.80 -0.04 -14.42
N LEU A 113 35.77 0.86 -14.60
CA LEU A 113 36.78 0.81 -15.67
C LEU A 113 38.04 0.04 -15.24
N THR A 114 38.39 0.07 -13.96
CA THR A 114 39.63 -0.53 -13.43
C THR A 114 39.42 -1.89 -12.80
N TYR A 115 38.20 -2.23 -12.39
CA TYR A 115 37.88 -3.48 -11.69
C TYR A 115 38.06 -4.71 -12.60
N PRO A 116 38.93 -5.67 -12.23
CA PRO A 116 39.21 -6.83 -13.05
C PRO A 116 38.10 -7.89 -12.95
N VAL A 117 37.52 -8.27 -14.08
CA VAL A 117 36.58 -9.40 -14.15
C VAL A 117 37.38 -10.67 -14.46
N LYS A 118 37.94 -11.31 -13.42
CA LYS A 118 38.77 -12.52 -13.52
C LYS A 118 38.57 -13.44 -12.31
N ASP A 119 39.06 -14.68 -12.40
CA ASP A 119 39.01 -15.66 -11.31
C ASP A 119 39.64 -15.10 -10.02
N GLY A 120 38.94 -15.27 -8.89
CA GLY A 120 39.32 -14.71 -7.58
C GLY A 120 38.66 -13.37 -7.24
N HIS A 121 38.04 -12.69 -8.21
CA HIS A 121 37.24 -11.48 -8.00
C HIS A 121 35.73 -11.77 -8.15
N LEU A 122 34.88 -10.90 -7.58
CA LEU A 122 33.44 -10.95 -7.82
C LEU A 122 33.12 -10.58 -9.27
N GLY A 123 32.05 -11.17 -9.81
CA GLY A 123 31.52 -10.75 -11.11
C GLY A 123 30.75 -9.42 -11.00
N ARG A 124 30.49 -8.78 -12.16
CA ARG A 124 29.76 -7.50 -12.20
C ARG A 124 28.35 -7.57 -11.61
N ARG A 125 27.70 -8.74 -11.67
CA ARG A 125 26.36 -8.97 -11.14
C ARG A 125 26.38 -8.98 -9.61
N GLU A 126 27.33 -9.75 -9.06
CA GLU A 126 27.52 -9.92 -7.64
C GLU A 126 27.97 -8.61 -6.98
N THR A 127 28.92 -7.91 -7.60
CA THR A 127 29.39 -6.61 -7.11
C THR A 127 28.27 -5.57 -7.09
N ALA A 128 27.40 -5.53 -8.10
CA ALA A 128 26.30 -4.56 -8.14
C ALA A 128 25.28 -4.77 -7.01
N ILE A 129 24.94 -6.04 -6.70
CA ILE A 129 24.05 -6.35 -5.58
C ILE A 129 24.73 -6.00 -4.26
N LEU A 130 25.99 -6.40 -4.06
CA LEU A 130 26.74 -6.14 -2.83
C LEU A 130 26.81 -4.65 -2.51
N LEU A 131 27.25 -3.82 -3.46
CA LEU A 131 27.41 -2.37 -3.26
C LEU A 131 26.08 -1.67 -2.99
N MET A 132 25.02 -2.04 -3.71
CA MET A 132 23.70 -1.47 -3.44
C MET A 132 23.14 -1.92 -2.08
N SER A 133 23.43 -3.15 -1.65
CA SER A 133 23.01 -3.64 -0.33
C SER A 133 23.77 -2.89 0.78
N SER A 134 25.07 -2.61 0.60
CA SER A 134 25.85 -1.74 1.48
C SER A 134 25.26 -0.33 1.57
N LEU A 135 24.89 0.28 0.44
CA LEU A 135 24.24 1.60 0.43
C LEU A 135 22.91 1.58 1.20
N MET A 136 22.08 0.57 0.99
CA MET A 136 20.79 0.44 1.70
C MET A 136 21.00 0.30 3.21
N ARG A 137 21.94 -0.54 3.65
CA ARG A 137 22.27 -0.68 5.08
C ARG A 137 22.81 0.63 5.68
N ALA A 138 23.70 1.32 4.97
CA ALA A 138 24.22 2.61 5.41
C ALA A 138 23.14 3.70 5.46
N SER A 139 22.07 3.58 4.65
CA SER A 139 20.90 4.45 4.74
C SER A 139 19.93 4.09 5.86
N GLY A 140 20.25 3.09 6.70
CA GLY A 140 19.44 2.70 7.85
C GLY A 140 18.24 1.80 7.52
N LEU A 141 18.14 1.29 6.28
CA LEU A 141 17.02 0.43 5.90
C LEU A 141 17.15 -0.95 6.56
N ASP A 142 16.07 -1.40 7.20
CA ASP A 142 15.99 -2.76 7.72
C ASP A 142 15.88 -3.81 6.58
N TRP A 143 15.85 -5.09 6.96
CA TRP A 143 15.84 -6.19 6.00
C TRP A 143 14.64 -6.17 5.05
N PHE A 144 13.43 -5.85 5.53
CA PHE A 144 12.22 -5.82 4.69
C PHE A 144 12.10 -4.51 3.92
N GLU A 145 12.61 -3.40 4.46
CA GLU A 145 12.74 -2.15 3.74
C GLU A 145 13.70 -2.25 2.54
N GLN A 146 14.80 -3.01 2.70
CA GLN A 146 15.65 -3.43 1.58
C GLN A 146 14.86 -4.26 0.57
N GLY A 147 14.05 -5.21 1.03
CA GLY A 147 13.10 -5.98 0.20
C GLY A 147 12.15 -5.11 -0.61
N ASP A 148 11.66 -4.02 -0.03
CA ASP A 148 10.78 -3.07 -0.70
C ASP A 148 11.53 -2.28 -1.80
N VAL A 149 12.81 -1.95 -1.59
CA VAL A 149 13.67 -1.39 -2.65
C VAL A 149 13.88 -2.40 -3.77
N TRP A 150 14.19 -3.67 -3.46
CA TRP A 150 14.33 -4.74 -4.44
C TRP A 150 13.03 -5.01 -5.20
N THR A 151 11.88 -4.86 -4.54
CA THR A 151 10.55 -4.93 -5.17
C THR A 151 10.36 -3.80 -6.18
N LYS A 152 10.68 -2.55 -5.80
CA LYS A 152 10.59 -1.40 -6.70
C LYS A 152 11.48 -1.56 -7.93
N VAL A 153 12.74 -1.98 -7.77
CA VAL A 153 13.62 -2.19 -8.93
C VAL A 153 13.26 -3.39 -9.78
N SER A 154 12.65 -4.43 -9.19
CA SER A 154 12.07 -5.55 -9.94
C SER A 154 10.91 -5.08 -10.82
N ALA A 155 10.00 -4.24 -10.29
CA ALA A 155 8.88 -3.68 -11.04
C ALA A 155 9.36 -2.78 -12.20
N LEU A 156 10.44 -2.03 -12.01
CA LEU A 156 11.07 -1.20 -13.05
C LEU A 156 11.81 -2.01 -14.13
N ARG A 157 11.99 -3.33 -13.94
CA ARG A 157 12.63 -4.25 -14.88
C ARG A 157 11.76 -5.49 -15.08
N PRO A 158 10.57 -5.34 -15.69
CA PRO A 158 9.70 -6.47 -15.98
C PRO A 158 10.39 -7.39 -17.00
N GLY A 159 10.14 -8.69 -16.86
CA GLY A 159 10.74 -9.72 -17.68
C GLY A 159 10.08 -11.06 -17.43
N THR A 160 10.36 -12.01 -18.30
CA THR A 160 9.90 -13.40 -18.20
C THR A 160 11.11 -14.25 -17.85
N GLY A 161 11.15 -14.82 -16.64
CA GLY A 161 12.29 -15.59 -16.16
C GLY A 161 11.89 -16.56 -15.04
N THR A 162 12.59 -17.69 -14.98
CA THR A 162 12.36 -18.80 -14.04
C THR A 162 12.64 -18.34 -12.58
N PRO A 163 11.83 -18.77 -11.60
CA PRO A 163 12.10 -18.48 -10.19
C PRO A 163 13.51 -18.90 -9.76
N GLY A 164 14.08 -18.18 -8.80
CA GLY A 164 15.41 -18.47 -8.29
C GLY A 164 15.45 -19.85 -7.66
N SER A 165 16.44 -20.69 -8.01
CA SER A 165 16.62 -21.93 -7.25
C SER A 165 16.89 -21.60 -5.78
N PRO A 166 16.48 -22.42 -4.81
CA PRO A 166 16.75 -22.18 -3.38
C PRO A 166 18.23 -21.91 -3.07
N ARG A 167 19.13 -22.50 -3.86
CA ARG A 167 20.58 -22.26 -3.80
C ARG A 167 20.95 -20.83 -4.21
N LEU A 168 20.36 -20.29 -5.28
CA LEU A 168 20.59 -18.91 -5.72
C LEU A 168 19.99 -17.91 -4.74
N THR A 169 18.80 -18.18 -4.20
CA THR A 169 18.16 -17.34 -3.18
C THR A 169 18.99 -17.30 -1.88
N SER A 170 19.58 -18.42 -1.47
CA SER A 170 20.52 -18.49 -0.35
C SER A 170 21.83 -17.73 -0.62
N ALA A 171 22.43 -17.92 -1.80
CA ALA A 171 23.63 -17.19 -2.20
C ALA A 171 23.38 -15.66 -2.28
N MET A 172 22.21 -15.27 -2.78
CA MET A 172 21.77 -13.89 -2.84
C MET A 172 21.62 -13.28 -1.44
N ARG A 173 20.99 -14.00 -0.50
CA ARG A 173 20.89 -13.56 0.89
C ARG A 173 22.26 -13.33 1.51
N THR A 174 23.20 -14.25 1.31
CA THR A 174 24.59 -14.09 1.78
C THR A 174 25.23 -12.84 1.18
N LEU A 175 25.06 -12.62 -0.12
CA LEU A 175 25.63 -11.45 -0.80
C LEU A 175 25.05 -10.13 -0.27
N MET A 176 23.74 -10.08 -0.02
CA MET A 176 23.02 -8.90 0.48
C MET A 176 23.34 -8.57 1.94
N THR A 177 23.75 -9.55 2.75
CA THR A 177 24.10 -9.34 4.17
C THR A 177 25.60 -9.23 4.41
N THR A 178 26.43 -9.49 3.39
CA THR A 178 27.88 -9.40 3.51
C THR A 178 28.33 -7.94 3.62
N GLU A 179 29.23 -7.66 4.57
CA GLU A 179 29.90 -6.37 4.68
C GLU A 179 30.97 -6.23 3.59
N ALA A 180 30.78 -5.28 2.67
CA ALA A 180 31.66 -5.10 1.52
C ALA A 180 33.13 -4.86 1.93
N SER A 181 33.36 -4.12 3.02
CA SER A 181 34.68 -3.88 3.61
C SER A 181 35.44 -5.15 3.96
N SER A 182 34.74 -6.22 4.35
CA SER A 182 35.37 -7.52 4.67
C SER A 182 35.97 -8.21 3.43
N LEU A 183 35.52 -7.86 2.23
CA LEU A 183 35.99 -8.40 0.96
C LEU A 183 37.14 -7.61 0.34
N CYS A 184 37.47 -6.43 0.90
CA CYS A 184 38.51 -5.52 0.41
C CYS A 184 39.92 -5.81 0.97
N ARG A 185 40.08 -6.89 1.75
CA ARG A 185 41.39 -7.35 2.25
C ARG A 185 42.30 -7.79 1.11
N GLU A 186 43.61 -7.81 1.36
CA GLU A 186 44.62 -8.29 0.40
C GLU A 186 44.27 -9.70 -0.12
N SER A 187 44.34 -9.89 -1.44
CA SER A 187 43.89 -11.10 -2.15
C SER A 187 42.40 -11.45 -1.98
N GLY A 188 41.58 -10.53 -1.48
CA GLY A 188 40.13 -10.66 -1.37
C GLY A 188 39.39 -10.31 -2.68
N PRO A 189 38.08 -10.62 -2.77
CA PRO A 189 37.31 -10.43 -4.00
C PRO A 189 37.15 -8.98 -4.47
N LEU A 190 37.33 -8.01 -3.56
CA LEU A 190 37.35 -6.56 -3.83
C LEU A 190 38.71 -5.92 -3.46
N ASP A 191 39.80 -6.70 -3.48
CA ASP A 191 41.14 -6.18 -3.19
C ASP A 191 41.49 -4.98 -4.08
N GLY A 192 41.99 -3.90 -3.47
CA GLY A 192 42.28 -2.63 -4.13
C GLY A 192 41.07 -1.74 -4.43
N HIS A 193 39.85 -2.14 -4.05
CA HIS A 193 38.60 -1.41 -4.34
C HIS A 193 37.81 -1.01 -3.08
N GLY A 194 38.49 -0.81 -1.95
CA GLY A 194 37.85 -0.38 -0.68
C GLY A 194 37.13 0.97 -0.78
N ASP A 195 37.71 1.93 -1.49
CA ASP A 195 37.10 3.25 -1.70
C ASP A 195 35.77 3.17 -2.46
N TRP A 196 35.59 2.13 -3.27
CA TRP A 196 34.34 1.88 -3.98
C TRP A 196 33.19 1.60 -3.02
N ALA A 197 33.40 0.68 -2.06
CA ALA A 197 32.40 0.35 -1.04
C ALA A 197 32.09 1.56 -0.15
N VAL A 198 33.14 2.29 0.26
CA VAL A 198 33.00 3.51 1.07
C VAL A 198 32.18 4.58 0.35
N ALA A 199 32.30 4.72 -0.97
CA ALA A 199 31.51 5.67 -1.73
C ALA A 199 29.99 5.36 -1.67
N PHE A 200 29.62 4.08 -1.79
CA PHE A 200 28.21 3.64 -1.68
C PHE A 200 27.66 3.85 -0.26
N GLU A 201 28.44 3.48 0.76
CA GLU A 201 28.05 3.68 2.16
C GLU A 201 27.89 5.17 2.49
N ARG A 202 28.81 6.02 2.02
CA ARG A 202 28.75 7.48 2.22
C ARG A 202 27.48 8.09 1.63
N VAL A 203 27.09 7.69 0.43
CA VAL A 203 25.83 8.17 -0.17
C VAL A 203 24.63 7.62 0.61
N GLY A 204 24.66 6.37 1.04
CA GLY A 204 23.61 5.81 1.91
C GLY A 204 23.38 6.67 3.16
N THR A 205 24.46 6.96 3.90
CA THR A 205 24.42 7.83 5.09
C THR A 205 23.93 9.24 4.77
N THR A 206 24.35 9.81 3.63
CA THR A 206 23.93 11.15 3.20
C THR A 206 22.43 11.19 2.89
N LEU A 207 21.92 10.18 2.19
CA LEU A 207 20.49 10.09 1.87
C LEU A 207 19.64 9.89 3.13
N ALA A 208 20.11 9.10 4.11
CA ALA A 208 19.45 8.96 5.40
C ALA A 208 19.39 10.29 6.17
N TYR A 209 20.49 11.05 6.16
CA TYR A 209 20.53 12.37 6.77
C TYR A 209 19.52 13.33 6.13
N LEU A 210 19.51 13.43 4.80
CA LEU A 210 18.56 14.27 4.06
C LEU A 210 17.11 13.83 4.31
N ALA A 211 16.84 12.52 4.36
CA ALA A 211 15.52 12.00 4.68
C ALA A 211 15.06 12.42 6.08
N ALA A 212 15.94 12.31 7.08
CA ALA A 212 15.64 12.67 8.46
C ALA A 212 15.38 14.18 8.65
N GLN A 213 15.98 15.03 7.82
CA GLN A 213 15.73 16.48 7.83
C GLN A 213 14.48 16.88 7.01
N GLY A 214 13.90 15.96 6.23
CA GLY A 214 12.79 16.27 5.32
C GLY A 214 13.23 16.97 4.03
N ASP A 215 14.52 16.93 3.71
CA ASP A 215 15.10 17.62 2.54
C ASP A 215 15.02 16.80 1.25
N LEU A 216 14.60 15.52 1.33
CA LEU A 216 14.35 14.72 0.13
C LEU A 216 12.99 15.04 -0.49
N THR A 217 12.98 15.38 -1.79
CA THR A 217 11.73 15.60 -2.54
C THR A 217 10.99 14.31 -2.89
N ARG A 218 11.61 13.15 -2.64
CA ARG A 218 11.04 11.79 -2.82
C ARG A 218 11.41 10.91 -1.64
N GLY A 219 10.56 9.92 -1.34
CA GLY A 219 10.86 8.96 -0.27
C GLY A 219 12.20 8.23 -0.46
N LEU A 220 12.94 8.04 0.63
CA LEU A 220 14.29 7.44 0.67
C LEU A 220 14.40 6.15 -0.16
N ARG A 221 13.46 5.22 0.02
CA ARG A 221 13.42 3.94 -0.71
C ARG A 221 13.21 4.10 -2.22
N ALA A 222 12.49 5.12 -2.66
CA ALA A 222 12.31 5.43 -4.08
C ALA A 222 13.58 6.05 -4.70
N VAL A 223 14.26 6.92 -3.95
CA VAL A 223 15.56 7.49 -4.35
C VAL A 223 16.62 6.39 -4.49
N ILE A 224 16.68 5.46 -3.52
CA ILE A 224 17.64 4.34 -3.56
C ILE A 224 17.30 3.37 -4.69
N ALA A 225 16.02 3.07 -4.94
CA ALA A 225 15.62 2.26 -6.09
C ALA A 225 16.11 2.88 -7.43
N HIS A 226 16.07 4.22 -7.54
CA HIS A 226 16.60 4.91 -8.72
C HIS A 226 18.12 4.78 -8.83
N HIS A 227 18.85 4.88 -7.71
CA HIS A 227 20.31 4.60 -7.65
C HIS A 227 20.62 3.17 -8.10
N THR A 228 19.88 2.16 -7.63
CA THR A 228 20.07 0.76 -8.01
C THR A 228 19.94 0.56 -9.53
N ILE A 229 18.91 1.15 -10.15
CA ILE A 229 18.71 1.09 -11.60
C ILE A 229 19.85 1.80 -12.35
N PHE A 230 20.25 2.99 -11.88
CA PHE A 230 21.32 3.76 -12.50
C PHE A 230 22.65 3.03 -12.44
N HIS A 231 23.01 2.50 -11.27
CA HIS A 231 24.22 1.71 -11.08
C HIS A 231 24.22 0.47 -11.96
N ALA A 232 23.13 -0.32 -12.00
CA ALA A 232 23.05 -1.51 -12.84
C ALA A 232 23.22 -1.21 -14.34
N ASN A 233 22.64 -0.09 -14.81
CA ASN A 233 22.84 0.36 -16.19
C ASN A 233 24.30 0.79 -16.44
N ARG A 234 24.96 1.45 -15.49
CA ARG A 234 26.36 1.88 -15.60
C ARG A 234 27.35 0.72 -15.55
N ALA A 235 27.07 -0.27 -14.69
CA ALA A 235 27.78 -1.53 -14.63
C ALA A 235 27.68 -2.35 -15.93
N GLY A 236 26.74 -1.99 -16.80
CA GLY A 236 26.54 -2.63 -18.10
C GLY A 236 25.76 -3.93 -18.01
N LEU A 237 24.91 -4.09 -16.98
CA LEU A 237 24.08 -5.29 -16.83
C LEU A 237 22.93 -5.25 -17.86
N PRO A 238 22.72 -6.32 -18.67
CA PRO A 238 21.56 -6.45 -19.53
C PRO A 238 20.24 -6.35 -18.76
N SER A 239 19.17 -5.87 -19.39
CA SER A 239 17.85 -5.75 -18.73
C SER A 239 17.32 -7.09 -18.21
N ALA A 240 17.58 -8.20 -18.92
CA ALA A 240 17.20 -9.55 -18.49
C ALA A 240 17.96 -10.00 -17.23
N ASP A 241 19.25 -9.64 -17.12
CA ASP A 241 20.05 -9.90 -15.92
C ASP A 241 19.56 -9.05 -14.75
N GLN A 242 19.26 -7.77 -14.99
CA GLN A 242 18.69 -6.88 -13.98
C GLN A 242 17.36 -7.43 -13.45
N HIS A 243 16.45 -7.85 -14.34
CA HIS A 243 15.20 -8.52 -13.99
C HIS A 243 15.45 -9.73 -13.07
N THR A 244 16.32 -10.66 -13.51
CA THR A 244 16.60 -11.89 -12.78
C THR A 244 17.22 -11.62 -11.41
N LEU A 245 18.23 -10.75 -11.34
CA LEU A 245 18.94 -10.43 -10.11
C LEU A 245 18.04 -9.74 -9.09
N PHE A 246 17.26 -8.74 -9.53
CA PHE A 246 16.36 -8.02 -8.64
C PHE A 246 15.23 -8.91 -8.15
N HIS A 247 14.73 -9.82 -8.99
CA HIS A 247 13.74 -10.81 -8.60
C HIS A 247 14.31 -11.77 -7.55
N ILE A 248 15.52 -12.31 -7.74
CA ILE A 248 16.15 -13.20 -6.75
C ILE A 248 16.46 -12.44 -5.44
N ALA A 249 16.90 -11.19 -5.51
CA ALA A 249 17.12 -10.33 -4.34
C ALA A 249 15.81 -10.06 -3.59
N ARG A 250 14.73 -9.77 -4.32
CA ARG A 250 13.37 -9.66 -3.77
C ARG A 250 12.95 -10.95 -3.10
N GLU A 251 13.09 -12.09 -3.78
CA GLU A 251 12.72 -13.42 -3.29
C GLU A 251 13.53 -13.83 -2.05
N ALA A 252 14.81 -13.44 -1.98
CA ALA A 252 15.68 -13.70 -0.83
C ALA A 252 15.20 -12.98 0.44
N VAL A 253 14.47 -11.87 0.29
CA VAL A 253 13.87 -11.12 1.40
C VAL A 253 12.42 -11.53 1.63
N MET A 254 11.61 -11.57 0.57
CA MET A 254 10.14 -11.67 0.60
C MET A 254 9.61 -13.11 0.43
N GLY A 255 10.46 -14.08 0.08
CA GLY A 255 10.07 -15.47 -0.18
C GLY A 255 9.66 -15.75 -1.65
N SER A 256 9.54 -17.03 -2.00
CA SER A 256 9.02 -17.49 -3.30
C SER A 256 7.50 -17.67 -3.25
N SER A 257 6.83 -17.33 -4.33
CA SER A 257 5.38 -17.45 -4.51
C SER A 257 4.88 -18.91 -4.62
N GLU A 258 5.76 -19.92 -4.59
CA GLU A 258 5.42 -21.35 -4.75
C GLU A 258 5.08 -22.09 -3.44
N ASN A 259 5.22 -21.49 -2.26
CA ASN A 259 4.90 -22.16 -0.99
C ASN A 259 3.42 -22.04 -0.56
N THR A 260 2.51 -21.76 -1.49
CA THR A 260 1.06 -21.86 -1.26
C THR A 260 0.46 -22.97 -2.13
N ALA A 261 -0.20 -23.92 -1.46
CA ALA A 261 -0.97 -25.06 -2.00
C ALA A 261 -0.16 -26.20 -2.66
N SER A 262 -0.05 -27.32 -1.94
CA SER A 262 0.16 -28.64 -2.54
C SER A 262 -0.98 -28.92 -3.54
N ALA A 263 -0.64 -29.10 -4.81
CA ALA A 263 -1.60 -29.53 -5.83
C ALA A 263 -1.99 -31.01 -5.61
N PRO A 264 -3.26 -31.41 -5.82
CA PRO A 264 -3.61 -32.81 -5.99
C PRO A 264 -3.05 -33.30 -7.34
N GLY A 265 -2.55 -34.54 -7.34
CA GLY A 265 -1.72 -35.11 -8.41
C GLY A 265 -2.29 -35.06 -9.83
N SER A 266 -1.38 -34.82 -10.76
CA SER A 266 -1.58 -34.88 -12.21
C SER A 266 -1.76 -36.32 -12.69
N GLY A 267 -3.00 -36.66 -13.07
CA GLY A 267 -3.27 -37.76 -13.99
C GLY A 267 -3.03 -37.28 -15.42
N SER A 268 -2.07 -37.88 -16.10
CA SER A 268 -1.69 -37.60 -17.48
C SER A 268 -2.71 -38.13 -18.48
N GLY A 269 -2.93 -37.38 -19.57
CA GLY A 269 -3.75 -37.82 -20.69
C GLY A 269 -3.80 -36.77 -21.80
N ALA A 270 -2.70 -36.64 -22.54
CA ALA A 270 -2.65 -35.83 -23.75
C ALA A 270 -3.50 -36.46 -24.86
N HIS A 271 -4.48 -35.74 -25.38
CA HIS A 271 -5.00 -35.94 -26.73
C HIS A 271 -5.25 -34.58 -27.39
N SER A 272 -4.45 -34.31 -28.42
CA SER A 272 -4.72 -33.33 -29.47
C SER A 272 -6.05 -33.66 -30.16
N VAL A 273 -6.81 -32.63 -30.57
CA VAL A 273 -7.32 -32.47 -31.95
C VAL A 273 -8.16 -31.18 -32.08
N SER A 274 -7.87 -30.47 -33.16
CA SER A 274 -8.65 -29.46 -33.88
C SER A 274 -10.16 -29.72 -33.94
N THR A 275 -10.99 -28.72 -33.61
CA THR A 275 -11.99 -28.07 -34.49
C THR A 275 -12.81 -27.09 -33.65
N VAL A 276 -12.98 -25.87 -34.15
CA VAL A 276 -13.84 -24.84 -33.56
C VAL A 276 -15.30 -25.28 -33.73
N ASN A 277 -16.00 -25.49 -32.61
CA ASN A 277 -17.47 -25.57 -32.55
C ASN A 277 -17.97 -24.38 -31.72
N THR A 278 -18.81 -23.54 -32.32
CA THR A 278 -19.25 -22.22 -31.80
C THR A 278 -20.53 -22.28 -30.96
N ASP A 279 -21.01 -23.47 -30.58
CA ASP A 279 -22.30 -23.65 -29.88
C ASP A 279 -22.20 -23.64 -28.34
N THR A 280 -21.01 -23.46 -27.77
CA THR A 280 -20.79 -23.51 -26.30
C THR A 280 -20.66 -22.12 -25.63
N LEU A 281 -20.79 -21.02 -26.39
CA LEU A 281 -20.64 -19.65 -25.86
C LEU A 281 -21.93 -19.05 -25.26
N THR A 282 -23.09 -19.68 -25.45
CA THR A 282 -24.38 -19.12 -24.99
C THR A 282 -24.82 -19.60 -23.60
N ALA A 283 -24.38 -20.77 -23.14
CA ALA A 283 -24.73 -21.32 -21.84
C ALA A 283 -24.08 -20.60 -20.63
N PRO A 284 -22.78 -20.27 -20.62
CA PRO A 284 -22.16 -19.65 -19.44
C PRO A 284 -22.65 -18.23 -19.14
N GLU A 285 -23.08 -17.47 -20.16
CA GLU A 285 -23.59 -16.10 -19.98
C GLU A 285 -25.00 -16.09 -19.37
N ALA A 286 -25.87 -17.03 -19.78
CA ALA A 286 -27.23 -17.16 -19.25
C ALA A 286 -27.23 -17.52 -17.75
N ASP A 287 -26.33 -18.42 -17.33
CA ASP A 287 -26.15 -18.78 -15.92
C ASP A 287 -25.63 -17.58 -15.10
N ALA A 288 -24.73 -16.77 -15.68
CA ALA A 288 -24.19 -15.58 -15.03
C ALA A 288 -25.25 -14.48 -14.83
N GLU A 289 -26.13 -14.26 -15.81
CA GLU A 289 -27.23 -13.32 -15.70
C GLU A 289 -28.24 -13.73 -14.61
N GLN A 290 -28.60 -15.02 -14.56
CA GLN A 290 -29.52 -15.53 -13.55
C GLN A 290 -28.96 -15.36 -12.13
N LEU A 291 -27.69 -15.73 -11.90
CA LEU A 291 -27.04 -15.58 -10.60
C LEU A 291 -26.91 -14.11 -10.18
N ARG A 292 -26.61 -13.21 -11.12
CA ARG A 292 -26.57 -11.77 -10.89
C ARG A 292 -27.93 -11.24 -10.44
N HIS A 293 -29.01 -11.60 -11.13
CA HIS A 293 -30.35 -11.16 -10.76
C HIS A 293 -30.79 -11.69 -9.38
N ALA A 294 -30.50 -12.95 -9.08
CA ALA A 294 -30.77 -13.54 -7.78
C ALA A 294 -30.01 -12.82 -6.64
N LEU A 295 -28.73 -12.49 -6.84
CA LEU A 295 -27.96 -11.70 -5.89
C LEU A 295 -28.59 -10.31 -5.66
N VAL A 296 -29.00 -9.62 -6.73
CA VAL A 296 -29.62 -8.29 -6.61
C VAL A 296 -30.96 -8.36 -5.88
N ASP A 297 -31.78 -9.39 -6.13
CA ASP A 297 -33.03 -9.61 -5.41
C ASP A 297 -32.79 -9.82 -3.90
N GLN A 298 -31.76 -10.59 -3.54
CA GLN A 298 -31.35 -10.78 -2.15
C GLN A 298 -30.91 -9.45 -1.49
N ILE A 299 -30.02 -8.69 -2.14
CA ILE A 299 -29.53 -7.38 -1.64
C ILE A 299 -30.70 -6.43 -1.39
N LYS A 300 -31.70 -6.41 -2.27
CA LYS A 300 -32.91 -5.59 -2.11
C LYS A 300 -33.80 -6.05 -0.96
N ALA A 301 -34.01 -7.35 -0.82
CA ALA A 301 -34.78 -7.91 0.29
C ALA A 301 -34.15 -7.56 1.65
N ASP A 302 -32.82 -7.46 1.69
CA ASP A 302 -32.04 -7.09 2.87
C ASP A 302 -32.02 -5.55 3.13
N GLY A 303 -32.68 -4.74 2.30
CA GLY A 303 -32.84 -3.29 2.51
C GLY A 303 -31.74 -2.41 1.90
N HIS A 304 -30.93 -2.94 0.99
CA HIS A 304 -29.91 -2.23 0.22
C HIS A 304 -30.34 -2.06 -1.24
N ALA A 305 -29.55 -1.34 -2.06
CA ALA A 305 -29.93 -0.98 -3.44
C ALA A 305 -31.31 -0.29 -3.47
N ARG A 306 -31.46 0.70 -2.60
CA ARG A 306 -32.73 1.36 -2.27
C ARG A 306 -33.27 2.18 -3.44
N THR A 307 -32.40 2.58 -4.37
CA THR A 307 -32.79 3.35 -5.55
C THR A 307 -32.88 2.47 -6.81
N PRO A 308 -33.83 2.76 -7.74
CA PRO A 308 -33.90 2.05 -9.01
C PRO A 308 -32.62 2.15 -9.85
N ALA A 309 -31.88 3.25 -9.71
CA ALA A 309 -30.61 3.46 -10.42
C ALA A 309 -29.51 2.51 -9.93
N VAL A 310 -29.35 2.36 -8.61
CA VAL A 310 -28.37 1.42 -8.04
C VAL A 310 -28.74 -0.02 -8.35
N GLU A 311 -30.02 -0.39 -8.26
CA GLU A 311 -30.48 -1.71 -8.70
C GLU A 311 -30.14 -1.96 -10.17
N ALA A 312 -30.45 -1.03 -11.07
CA ALA A 312 -30.18 -1.16 -12.49
C ALA A 312 -28.68 -1.34 -12.77
N ALA A 313 -27.82 -0.57 -12.11
CA ALA A 313 -26.37 -0.70 -12.24
C ALA A 313 -25.89 -2.10 -11.83
N LEU A 314 -26.35 -2.62 -10.69
CA LEU A 314 -25.98 -3.96 -10.22
C LEU A 314 -26.46 -5.09 -11.14
N ARG A 315 -27.62 -4.93 -11.80
CA ARG A 315 -28.11 -5.89 -12.81
C ARG A 315 -27.34 -5.78 -14.13
N ALA A 316 -26.90 -4.57 -14.49
CA ALA A 316 -26.22 -4.33 -15.76
C ALA A 316 -24.75 -4.79 -15.74
N VAL A 317 -24.01 -4.50 -14.67
CA VAL A 317 -22.55 -4.71 -14.64
C VAL A 317 -22.21 -6.17 -14.30
N PRO A 318 -21.51 -6.91 -15.19
CA PRO A 318 -21.20 -8.32 -14.98
C PRO A 318 -20.03 -8.49 -13.99
N ARG A 319 -20.34 -8.58 -12.69
CA ARG A 319 -19.34 -8.74 -11.61
C ARG A 319 -18.28 -9.82 -11.86
N HIS A 320 -18.64 -10.94 -12.49
CA HIS A 320 -17.71 -12.04 -12.78
C HIS A 320 -16.55 -11.64 -13.71
N LEU A 321 -16.69 -10.59 -14.54
CA LEU A 321 -15.59 -10.06 -15.35
C LEU A 321 -14.51 -9.35 -14.52
N PHE A 322 -14.84 -8.96 -13.29
CA PHE A 322 -13.92 -8.25 -12.38
C PHE A 322 -13.24 -9.19 -11.38
N VAL A 323 -13.60 -10.48 -11.40
CA VAL A 323 -13.02 -11.54 -10.57
C VAL A 323 -12.88 -12.83 -11.40
N PRO A 324 -12.12 -12.80 -12.50
CA PRO A 324 -12.12 -13.87 -13.53
C PRO A 324 -11.69 -15.24 -13.00
N ASP A 325 -10.86 -15.29 -11.95
CA ASP A 325 -10.37 -16.54 -11.35
C ASP A 325 -11.32 -17.10 -10.27
N THR A 326 -12.48 -16.48 -10.06
CA THR A 326 -13.46 -16.89 -9.03
C THR A 326 -14.60 -17.70 -9.67
N PRO A 327 -15.00 -18.85 -9.08
CA PRO A 327 -16.17 -19.57 -9.55
C PRO A 327 -17.40 -18.67 -9.63
N LEU A 328 -18.22 -18.85 -10.67
CA LEU A 328 -19.35 -17.96 -10.96
C LEU A 328 -20.32 -17.82 -9.77
N ALA A 329 -20.58 -18.92 -9.06
CA ALA A 329 -21.42 -18.93 -7.86
C ALA A 329 -20.84 -18.07 -6.72
N ASP A 330 -19.51 -18.07 -6.55
CA ASP A 330 -18.82 -17.28 -5.53
C ASP A 330 -18.74 -15.80 -5.93
N ALA A 331 -18.57 -15.51 -7.23
CA ALA A 331 -18.58 -14.15 -7.75
C ALA A 331 -19.94 -13.45 -7.51
N TYR A 332 -21.02 -14.23 -7.49
CA TYR A 332 -22.38 -13.78 -7.20
C TYR A 332 -22.90 -14.17 -5.81
N ALA A 333 -22.03 -14.60 -4.90
CA ALA A 333 -22.35 -14.68 -3.49
C ALA A 333 -22.27 -13.29 -2.85
N ASN A 334 -23.09 -13.01 -1.82
CA ASN A 334 -23.02 -11.77 -1.06
C ASN A 334 -21.85 -11.78 -0.05
N ASN A 335 -20.64 -12.07 -0.53
CA ASN A 335 -19.39 -12.11 0.24
C ASN A 335 -18.30 -11.31 -0.51
N PRO A 336 -17.29 -10.79 0.21
CA PRO A 336 -16.11 -10.23 -0.45
C PRO A 336 -15.30 -11.33 -1.14
N VAL A 337 -14.63 -10.97 -2.24
CA VAL A 337 -13.68 -11.85 -2.94
C VAL A 337 -12.28 -11.24 -2.80
N ASN A 338 -11.41 -11.88 -2.04
CA ASN A 338 -10.05 -11.41 -1.83
C ASN A 338 -9.22 -11.67 -3.09
N VAL A 339 -8.60 -10.61 -3.63
CA VAL A 339 -7.85 -10.66 -4.90
C VAL A 339 -6.36 -10.43 -4.72
N LYS A 340 -5.95 -9.93 -3.55
CA LYS A 340 -4.54 -9.72 -3.22
C LYS A 340 -4.28 -9.98 -1.74
N TYR A 341 -3.14 -10.58 -1.46
CA TYR A 341 -2.67 -10.91 -0.12
C TYR A 341 -1.26 -10.35 0.11
N ASP A 342 -0.96 -9.97 1.35
CA ASP A 342 0.40 -9.70 1.78
C ASP A 342 1.18 -11.01 2.03
N PRO A 343 2.50 -10.96 2.29
CA PRO A 343 3.32 -12.15 2.52
C PRO A 343 2.85 -13.00 3.71
N GLU A 344 2.17 -12.41 4.68
CA GLU A 344 1.61 -13.08 5.87
C GLU A 344 0.26 -13.77 5.58
N GLY A 345 -0.24 -13.66 4.34
CA GLY A 345 -1.52 -14.23 3.93
C GLY A 345 -2.73 -13.41 4.37
N THR A 346 -2.53 -12.18 4.84
CA THR A 346 -3.62 -11.23 5.12
C THR A 346 -4.09 -10.67 3.79
N SER A 347 -5.41 -10.67 3.56
CA SER A 347 -5.92 -9.98 2.37
C SER A 347 -5.60 -8.49 2.48
N ILE A 348 -5.13 -7.91 1.38
CA ILE A 348 -4.82 -6.48 1.25
C ILE A 348 -5.56 -5.79 0.10
N SER A 349 -6.29 -6.56 -0.71
CA SER A 349 -7.30 -6.06 -1.64
C SER A 349 -8.37 -7.11 -1.87
N CYS A 350 -9.62 -6.66 -1.99
CA CYS A 350 -10.76 -7.50 -2.28
C CYS A 350 -11.78 -6.76 -3.16
N ALA A 351 -12.50 -7.51 -3.99
CA ALA A 351 -13.80 -7.04 -4.48
C ALA A 351 -14.78 -7.06 -3.29
N SER A 352 -15.18 -5.88 -2.83
CA SER A 352 -16.02 -5.72 -1.63
C SER A 352 -17.34 -6.47 -1.73
N GLN A 353 -17.93 -6.76 -0.56
CA GLN A 353 -19.22 -7.41 -0.44
C GLN A 353 -20.30 -6.64 -1.22
N PRO A 354 -21.08 -7.29 -2.10
CA PRO A 354 -22.09 -6.64 -2.94
C PRO A 354 -23.10 -5.75 -2.19
N ALA A 355 -23.61 -6.19 -1.04
CA ALA A 355 -24.54 -5.38 -0.25
C ALA A 355 -23.89 -4.09 0.31
N VAL A 356 -22.61 -4.15 0.70
CA VAL A 356 -21.85 -2.97 1.15
C VAL A 356 -21.60 -2.00 -0.01
N VAL A 357 -21.30 -2.52 -1.20
CA VAL A 357 -21.19 -1.72 -2.43
C VAL A 357 -22.50 -1.00 -2.71
N ALA A 358 -23.63 -1.74 -2.71
CA ALA A 358 -24.96 -1.16 -2.92
C ALA A 358 -25.30 -0.07 -1.91
N LEU A 359 -25.02 -0.30 -0.62
CA LEU A 359 -25.19 0.67 0.46
C LEU A 359 -24.42 1.98 0.17
N MET A 360 -23.15 1.87 -0.19
CA MET A 360 -22.32 3.05 -0.43
C MET A 360 -22.68 3.78 -1.73
N LEU A 361 -23.16 3.08 -2.76
CA LEU A 361 -23.69 3.70 -3.97
C LEU A 361 -25.01 4.44 -3.69
N ASP A 362 -25.88 3.90 -2.83
CA ASP A 362 -27.05 4.63 -2.34
C ASP A 362 -26.63 5.89 -1.55
N GLN A 363 -25.57 5.81 -0.72
CA GLN A 363 -25.02 6.97 -0.01
C GLN A 363 -24.36 8.00 -0.96
N LEU A 364 -23.82 7.56 -2.10
CA LEU A 364 -23.14 8.42 -3.07
C LEU A 364 -24.10 9.35 -3.81
N GLU A 365 -25.33 8.88 -4.07
CA GLU A 365 -26.35 9.60 -4.85
C GLU A 365 -25.80 10.17 -6.16
N ALA A 366 -25.02 9.37 -6.88
CA ALA A 366 -24.43 9.74 -8.18
C ALA A 366 -25.54 10.09 -9.19
N GLN A 367 -25.36 11.18 -9.92
CA GLN A 367 -26.29 11.67 -10.94
C GLN A 367 -25.69 11.55 -12.35
N PRO A 368 -26.54 11.41 -13.39
CA PRO A 368 -26.08 11.45 -14.77
C PRO A 368 -25.28 12.72 -15.10
N GLY A 369 -24.13 12.57 -15.73
CA GLY A 369 -23.24 13.67 -16.12
C GLY A 369 -22.22 14.09 -15.06
N GLU A 370 -22.27 13.55 -13.84
CA GLU A 370 -21.33 13.91 -12.77
C GLU A 370 -19.90 13.36 -13.03
N ARG A 371 -18.92 14.09 -12.50
CA ARG A 371 -17.52 13.68 -12.38
C ARG A 371 -17.28 13.10 -11.00
N ILE A 372 -16.86 11.85 -10.92
CA ILE A 372 -16.68 11.14 -9.65
C ILE A 372 -15.24 10.67 -9.51
N LEU A 373 -14.65 10.91 -8.34
CA LEU A 373 -13.38 10.33 -7.94
C LEU A 373 -13.62 9.17 -6.97
N GLU A 374 -13.14 8.00 -7.33
CA GLU A 374 -13.07 6.82 -6.46
C GLU A 374 -11.64 6.60 -5.96
N LEU A 375 -11.51 6.28 -4.67
CA LEU A 375 -10.24 5.98 -4.01
C LEU A 375 -10.24 4.54 -3.50
N GLY A 376 -9.40 3.69 -4.09
CA GLY A 376 -9.36 2.25 -3.84
C GLY A 376 -9.93 1.45 -5.02
N ALA A 377 -9.34 1.58 -6.21
CA ALA A 377 -9.85 0.96 -7.43
C ALA A 377 -10.04 -0.55 -7.31
N GLY A 378 -9.13 -1.25 -6.62
CA GLY A 378 -9.21 -2.69 -6.40
C GLY A 378 -9.37 -3.46 -7.71
N THR A 379 -10.52 -4.11 -7.91
CA THR A 379 -10.81 -4.84 -9.16
C THR A 379 -11.38 -3.97 -10.28
N GLY A 380 -11.80 -2.74 -9.99
CA GLY A 380 -12.52 -1.85 -10.93
C GLY A 380 -14.05 -2.04 -10.95
N TYR A 381 -14.60 -2.99 -10.18
CA TYR A 381 -16.04 -3.29 -10.21
C TYR A 381 -16.91 -2.11 -9.74
N ASN A 382 -16.55 -1.46 -8.64
CA ASN A 382 -17.31 -0.33 -8.13
C ASN A 382 -17.20 0.89 -9.06
N ALA A 383 -16.01 1.17 -9.61
CA ALA A 383 -15.81 2.15 -10.68
C ALA A 383 -16.76 1.93 -11.88
N ALA A 384 -16.93 0.69 -12.32
CA ALA A 384 -17.84 0.35 -13.42
C ALA A 384 -19.32 0.60 -13.07
N LEU A 385 -19.74 0.28 -11.84
CA LEU A 385 -21.08 0.59 -11.35
C LEU A 385 -21.32 2.10 -11.33
N ILE A 386 -20.36 2.89 -10.83
CA ILE A 386 -20.43 4.35 -10.82
C ILE A 386 -20.49 4.88 -12.27
N GLY A 387 -19.68 4.33 -13.18
CA GLY A 387 -19.69 4.67 -14.61
C GLY A 387 -21.06 4.46 -15.24
N HIS A 388 -21.77 3.38 -14.85
CA HIS A 388 -23.16 3.15 -15.26
C HIS A 388 -24.12 4.20 -14.70
N LEU A 389 -23.98 4.57 -13.43
CA LEU A 389 -24.85 5.55 -12.75
C LEU A 389 -24.74 6.96 -13.35
N VAL A 390 -23.52 7.42 -13.64
CA VAL A 390 -23.29 8.75 -14.23
C VAL A 390 -23.54 8.80 -15.73
N GLY A 391 -23.67 7.64 -16.38
CA GLY A 391 -23.97 7.51 -17.80
C GLY A 391 -22.87 8.06 -18.72
N PRO A 392 -23.11 8.06 -20.04
CA PRO A 392 -22.08 8.34 -21.05
C PRO A 392 -21.57 9.79 -21.05
N SER A 393 -22.31 10.72 -20.43
CA SER A 393 -21.89 12.12 -20.29
C SER A 393 -21.11 12.39 -18.99
N GLY A 394 -21.12 11.46 -18.05
CA GLY A 394 -20.33 11.54 -16.81
C GLY A 394 -18.97 10.87 -16.97
N HIS A 395 -18.12 11.03 -15.96
CA HIS A 395 -16.77 10.45 -15.96
C HIS A 395 -16.37 10.00 -14.57
N VAL A 396 -15.70 8.85 -14.48
CA VAL A 396 -15.18 8.31 -13.23
C VAL A 396 -13.67 8.17 -13.32
N THR A 397 -12.96 8.80 -12.39
CA THR A 397 -11.54 8.53 -12.17
C THR A 397 -11.43 7.62 -10.93
N THR A 398 -10.80 6.47 -11.05
CA THR A 398 -10.55 5.55 -9.94
C THR A 398 -9.06 5.37 -9.70
N ILE A 399 -8.62 5.38 -8.44
CA ILE A 399 -7.21 5.40 -8.08
C ILE A 399 -6.88 4.24 -7.16
N ASP A 400 -5.74 3.59 -7.40
CA ASP A 400 -5.11 2.67 -6.46
C ASP A 400 -3.60 2.93 -6.39
N VAL A 401 -2.97 2.56 -5.27
CA VAL A 401 -1.52 2.74 -5.06
C VAL A 401 -0.71 1.60 -5.69
N ASP A 402 -1.35 0.45 -5.89
CA ASP A 402 -0.75 -0.78 -6.39
C ASP A 402 -0.92 -0.88 -7.92
N ASP A 403 0.19 -0.73 -8.67
CA ASP A 403 0.20 -0.78 -10.15
C ASP A 403 -0.49 -2.03 -10.73
N ASP A 404 -0.29 -3.19 -10.10
CA ASP A 404 -0.89 -4.46 -10.53
C ASP A 404 -2.42 -4.47 -10.40
N LEU A 405 -2.96 -3.82 -9.35
CA LEU A 405 -4.41 -3.67 -9.19
C LEU A 405 -4.98 -2.72 -10.25
N VAL A 406 -4.27 -1.63 -10.56
CA VAL A 406 -4.69 -0.67 -11.59
C VAL A 406 -4.70 -1.31 -12.98
N GLU A 407 -3.66 -2.07 -13.34
CA GLU A 407 -3.63 -2.80 -14.62
C GLU A 407 -4.75 -3.83 -14.71
N GLY A 408 -5.01 -4.58 -13.63
CA GLY A 408 -6.15 -5.50 -13.53
C GLY A 408 -7.48 -4.77 -13.72
N ALA A 409 -7.70 -3.66 -13.01
CA ALA A 409 -8.89 -2.84 -13.14
C ALA A 409 -9.08 -2.32 -14.57
N ARG A 410 -8.02 -1.83 -15.24
CA ARG A 410 -8.06 -1.40 -16.65
C ARG A 410 -8.52 -2.53 -17.57
N ALA A 411 -7.98 -3.73 -17.38
CA ALA A 411 -8.36 -4.90 -18.17
C ALA A 411 -9.84 -5.29 -17.96
N HIS A 412 -10.30 -5.33 -16.70
CA HIS A 412 -11.69 -5.65 -16.37
C HIS A 412 -12.67 -4.60 -16.89
N LEU A 413 -12.34 -3.31 -16.74
CA LEU A 413 -13.15 -2.21 -17.24
C LEU A 413 -13.29 -2.25 -18.76
N ALA A 414 -12.19 -2.54 -19.47
CA ALA A 414 -12.22 -2.73 -20.92
C ALA A 414 -13.08 -3.94 -21.32
N ALA A 415 -12.95 -5.07 -20.61
CA ALA A 415 -13.76 -6.26 -20.84
C ALA A 415 -15.27 -6.03 -20.59
N ALA A 416 -15.61 -5.20 -19.61
CA ALA A 416 -16.98 -4.80 -19.30
C ALA A 416 -17.53 -3.68 -20.21
N GLY A 417 -16.71 -3.13 -21.11
CA GLY A 417 -17.10 -2.03 -22.01
C GLY A 417 -17.30 -0.68 -21.31
N ALA A 418 -16.72 -0.49 -20.11
CA ALA A 418 -16.77 0.76 -19.37
C ALA A 418 -15.85 1.80 -20.02
N THR A 419 -16.41 2.67 -20.86
CA THR A 419 -15.66 3.66 -21.66
C THR A 419 -15.48 5.02 -20.99
N ASN A 420 -16.27 5.29 -19.94
CA ASN A 420 -16.27 6.55 -19.20
C ASN A 420 -15.57 6.44 -17.83
N VAL A 421 -14.76 5.40 -17.64
CA VAL A 421 -14.01 5.14 -16.40
C VAL A 421 -12.52 5.08 -16.71
N GLU A 422 -11.71 5.84 -15.96
CA GLU A 422 -10.25 5.83 -16.05
C GLU A 422 -9.64 5.37 -14.72
N ALA A 423 -8.79 4.34 -14.76
CA ALA A 423 -8.05 3.87 -13.59
C ALA A 423 -6.60 4.39 -13.61
N LEU A 424 -6.09 4.90 -12.49
CA LEU A 424 -4.76 5.52 -12.38
C LEU A 424 -3.97 4.97 -11.18
N THR A 425 -2.67 4.73 -11.35
CA THR A 425 -1.78 4.43 -10.22
C THR A 425 -1.29 5.70 -9.57
N ARG A 426 -1.85 6.03 -8.40
CA ARG A 426 -1.49 7.23 -7.61
C ARG A 426 -1.74 6.98 -6.13
N ASP A 427 -1.19 7.84 -5.27
CA ASP A 427 -1.55 7.85 -3.86
C ASP A 427 -2.96 8.46 -3.70
N GLY A 428 -3.93 7.63 -3.34
CA GLY A 428 -5.32 8.06 -3.13
C GLY A 428 -5.49 9.10 -2.03
N ALA A 429 -4.58 9.20 -1.05
CA ALA A 429 -4.66 10.23 -0.01
C ALA A 429 -4.46 11.64 -0.57
N LEU A 430 -3.76 11.77 -1.70
CA LEU A 430 -3.55 13.05 -2.42
C LEU A 430 -4.68 13.38 -3.40
N GLY A 431 -5.61 12.45 -3.64
CA GLY A 431 -6.64 12.56 -4.66
C GLY A 431 -6.04 12.68 -6.07
N HIS A 432 -6.76 13.35 -6.97
CA HIS A 432 -6.31 13.64 -8.33
C HIS A 432 -6.74 15.06 -8.72
N ALA A 433 -5.89 16.01 -8.33
CA ALA A 433 -6.14 17.43 -8.52
C ALA A 433 -6.30 17.82 -10.00
N GLU A 434 -5.65 17.10 -10.93
CA GLU A 434 -5.76 17.39 -12.38
C GLU A 434 -7.19 17.14 -12.91
N GLY A 435 -7.96 16.27 -12.26
CA GLY A 435 -9.36 15.98 -12.59
C GLY A 435 -10.37 16.75 -11.73
N ALA A 436 -9.93 17.58 -10.79
CA ALA A 436 -10.83 18.38 -9.96
C ALA A 436 -11.46 19.54 -10.77
N PRO A 437 -12.62 20.09 -10.34
CA PRO A 437 -13.42 19.64 -9.19
C PRO A 437 -14.26 18.38 -9.51
N TYR A 438 -14.50 17.58 -8.48
CA TYR A 438 -15.40 16.41 -8.54
C TYR A 438 -16.74 16.72 -7.89
N ASP A 439 -17.84 16.28 -8.52
CA ASP A 439 -19.17 16.40 -7.93
C ASP A 439 -19.30 15.48 -6.71
N ARG A 440 -18.65 14.32 -6.77
CA ARG A 440 -18.63 13.33 -5.69
C ARG A 440 -17.25 12.72 -5.53
N ILE A 441 -16.88 12.43 -4.28
CA ILE A 441 -15.73 11.59 -3.96
C ILE A 441 -16.22 10.42 -3.12
N ILE A 442 -15.78 9.21 -3.47
CA ILE A 442 -16.04 8.00 -2.70
C ILE A 442 -14.74 7.27 -2.40
N ALA A 443 -14.49 6.95 -1.14
CA ALA A 443 -13.40 6.09 -0.75
C ALA A 443 -13.91 4.67 -0.54
N THR A 444 -13.40 3.69 -1.28
CA THR A 444 -13.59 2.25 -1.08
C THR A 444 -12.43 1.66 -0.28
N VAL A 445 -11.91 2.47 0.65
CA VAL A 445 -10.80 2.19 1.55
C VAL A 445 -11.05 2.96 2.86
N GLY A 446 -10.63 2.40 3.98
CA GLY A 446 -10.81 2.98 5.31
C GLY A 446 -9.80 4.09 5.60
N ALA A 447 -10.28 5.23 6.11
CA ALA A 447 -9.45 6.36 6.49
C ALA A 447 -9.45 6.61 8.01
N HIS A 448 -8.27 6.83 8.59
CA HIS A 448 -8.12 7.36 9.94
C HIS A 448 -7.78 8.85 9.85
N GLY A 449 -8.82 9.68 9.81
CA GLY A 449 -8.74 11.10 9.48
C GLY A 449 -8.94 11.36 7.98
N ILE A 450 -9.58 12.47 7.65
CA ILE A 450 -9.92 12.80 6.25
C ILE A 450 -8.81 13.63 5.60
N PRO A 451 -8.15 13.18 4.52
CA PRO A 451 -7.20 14.02 3.79
C PRO A 451 -7.83 15.33 3.29
N HIS A 452 -7.16 16.45 3.54
CA HIS A 452 -7.60 17.77 3.08
C HIS A 452 -7.78 17.82 1.56
N ALA A 453 -6.92 17.10 0.82
CA ALA A 453 -7.00 16.99 -0.63
C ALA A 453 -8.37 16.48 -1.12
N TRP A 454 -9.05 15.61 -0.38
CA TRP A 454 -10.39 15.14 -0.76
C TRP A 454 -11.42 16.26 -0.63
N LEU A 455 -11.32 17.06 0.44
CA LEU A 455 -12.24 18.18 0.68
C LEU A 455 -11.99 19.32 -0.33
N ASP A 456 -10.72 19.62 -0.62
CA ASP A 456 -10.32 20.71 -1.52
C ASP A 456 -10.63 20.43 -2.99
N GLN A 457 -10.75 19.15 -3.37
CA GLN A 457 -11.05 18.73 -4.75
C GLN A 457 -12.54 18.55 -5.04
N LEU A 458 -13.41 18.72 -4.04
CA LEU A 458 -14.86 18.67 -4.24
C LEU A 458 -15.39 19.97 -4.84
N ALA A 459 -16.35 19.85 -5.76
CA ALA A 459 -17.14 20.96 -6.27
C ALA A 459 -17.98 21.59 -5.14
N VAL A 460 -18.46 22.82 -5.36
CA VAL A 460 -19.44 23.44 -4.48
C VAL A 460 -20.72 22.59 -4.45
N GLY A 461 -21.17 22.22 -3.25
CA GLY A 461 -22.28 21.27 -3.09
C GLY A 461 -21.89 19.80 -3.31
N GLY A 462 -20.59 19.52 -3.45
CA GLY A 462 -20.05 18.18 -3.57
C GLY A 462 -20.25 17.35 -2.30
N ARG A 463 -20.16 16.03 -2.46
CA ARG A 463 -20.38 15.05 -1.40
C ARG A 463 -19.20 14.08 -1.31
N LEU A 464 -18.72 13.87 -0.09
CA LEU A 464 -17.74 12.84 0.24
C LEU A 464 -18.45 11.65 0.91
N VAL A 465 -18.23 10.44 0.41
CA VAL A 465 -18.62 9.20 1.08
C VAL A 465 -17.35 8.46 1.48
N THR A 466 -17.13 8.25 2.77
CA THR A 466 -15.88 7.66 3.25
C THR A 466 -16.10 6.72 4.44
N PRO A 467 -15.61 5.47 4.38
CA PRO A 467 -15.43 4.62 5.55
C PRO A 467 -14.38 5.25 6.46
N GLN A 468 -14.81 5.80 7.59
CA GLN A 468 -13.94 6.50 8.53
C GLN A 468 -13.85 5.72 9.83
N ARG A 469 -12.63 5.40 10.25
CA ARG A 469 -12.34 4.95 11.62
C ARG A 469 -12.36 6.16 12.54
N LEU A 470 -13.22 6.13 13.56
CA LEU A 470 -13.44 7.25 14.46
C LEU A 470 -12.55 7.18 15.70
N THR A 471 -12.60 6.04 16.40
CA THR A 471 -11.82 5.78 17.61
C THR A 471 -11.80 4.27 17.88
N GLY A 472 -10.74 3.76 18.52
CA GLY A 472 -10.49 2.32 18.62
C GLY A 472 -10.51 1.66 17.24
N SER A 473 -11.38 0.66 17.05
CA SER A 473 -11.66 0.00 15.78
C SER A 473 -13.05 0.33 15.20
N VAL A 474 -13.83 1.22 15.83
CA VAL A 474 -15.16 1.58 15.33
C VAL A 474 -15.04 2.41 14.06
N SER A 475 -15.72 1.94 13.01
CA SER A 475 -15.74 2.53 11.68
C SER A 475 -17.17 2.64 11.16
N ARG A 476 -17.45 3.70 10.41
CA ARG A 476 -18.73 3.93 9.73
C ARG A 476 -18.46 4.54 8.35
N SER A 477 -19.31 4.25 7.37
CA SER A 477 -19.32 5.07 6.14
C SER A 477 -20.11 6.34 6.43
N ILE A 478 -19.43 7.49 6.35
CA ILE A 478 -20.00 8.80 6.67
C ILE A 478 -20.11 9.62 5.39
N ILE A 479 -21.24 10.31 5.24
CA ILE A 479 -21.52 11.20 4.11
C ILE A 479 -21.28 12.64 4.57
N TYR A 480 -20.23 13.31 4.08
CA TYR A 480 -19.96 14.72 4.40
C TYR A 480 -20.35 15.64 3.25
N VAL A 481 -20.95 16.78 3.61
CA VAL A 481 -21.23 17.91 2.71
C VAL A 481 -20.82 19.23 3.36
N ALA A 482 -20.38 20.19 2.54
CA ALA A 482 -20.05 21.52 3.03
C ALA A 482 -21.33 22.35 3.26
N ARG A 483 -21.53 22.85 4.48
CA ARG A 483 -22.60 23.79 4.86
C ARG A 483 -21.98 24.92 5.66
N GLU A 484 -22.17 26.16 5.19
CA GLU A 484 -21.65 27.36 5.86
C GLU A 484 -20.13 27.28 6.15
N GLY A 485 -19.37 26.70 5.21
CA GLY A 485 -17.91 26.53 5.35
C GLY A 485 -17.49 25.39 6.30
N ARG A 486 -18.42 24.54 6.76
CA ARG A 486 -18.16 23.40 7.66
C ARG A 486 -18.55 22.09 7.00
N TRP A 487 -17.77 21.05 7.22
CA TRP A 487 -18.06 19.71 6.69
C TRP A 487 -18.87 18.92 7.70
N GLN A 488 -20.15 18.71 7.39
CA GLN A 488 -21.11 18.09 8.29
C GLN A 488 -21.67 16.81 7.67
N SER A 489 -21.92 15.82 8.52
CA SER A 489 -22.52 14.57 8.08
C SER A 489 -23.99 14.74 7.73
N VAL A 490 -24.44 14.13 6.65
CA VAL A 490 -25.88 14.00 6.33
C VAL A 490 -26.40 12.57 6.45
N GLY A 491 -25.51 11.63 6.75
CA GLY A 491 -25.86 10.24 7.04
C GLY A 491 -24.61 9.44 7.43
N SER A 492 -24.83 8.31 8.10
CA SER A 492 -23.78 7.31 8.33
C SER A 492 -24.35 5.93 8.53
N GLU A 493 -23.59 4.90 8.15
CA GLU A 493 -23.98 3.49 8.30
C GLU A 493 -22.79 2.70 8.84
N MET A 494 -23.04 1.67 9.65
CA MET A 494 -21.98 0.79 10.17
C MET A 494 -21.29 0.09 8.99
N ASN A 495 -19.99 0.33 8.84
CA ASN A 495 -19.25 -0.13 7.68
C ASN A 495 -17.75 -0.14 7.96
N THR A 496 -17.05 -1.19 7.54
CA THR A 496 -15.60 -1.33 7.74
C THR A 496 -14.94 -1.74 6.43
N PHE A 497 -13.90 -1.02 6.06
CA PHE A 497 -13.06 -1.30 4.92
C PHE A 497 -11.63 -1.62 5.35
N MET A 498 -10.87 -2.20 4.42
CA MET A 498 -9.42 -2.32 4.56
C MET A 498 -8.82 -0.91 4.68
N PRO A 499 -7.84 -0.67 5.55
CA PRO A 499 -7.29 0.66 5.75
C PRO A 499 -6.50 1.15 4.52
N LEU A 500 -6.33 2.47 4.40
CA LEU A 500 -5.29 3.06 3.58
C LEU A 500 -3.94 2.48 4.03
N ARG A 501 -3.04 2.24 3.08
CA ARG A 501 -1.71 1.66 3.31
C ARG A 501 -0.66 2.54 2.67
N ARG A 502 0.49 2.72 3.34
CA ARG A 502 1.69 3.39 2.79
C ARG A 502 1.43 4.85 2.41
N GLY A 503 1.18 5.74 3.37
CA GLY A 503 1.09 7.18 3.06
C GLY A 503 0.40 8.06 4.11
N ILE A 504 -0.24 9.13 3.65
CA ILE A 504 -1.05 10.04 4.47
C ILE A 504 -2.35 9.33 4.86
N ALA A 505 -2.76 9.46 6.14
CA ALA A 505 -3.92 8.76 6.72
C ALA A 505 -3.80 7.21 6.79
N ASP A 506 -2.57 6.68 6.81
CA ASP A 506 -2.32 5.27 7.13
C ASP A 506 -2.93 4.90 8.50
N ASP A 507 -3.44 3.68 8.59
CA ASP A 507 -4.06 3.13 9.80
C ASP A 507 -3.34 1.85 10.22
N ASP A 508 -2.05 2.02 10.57
CA ASP A 508 -1.20 0.95 11.07
C ASP A 508 -1.81 0.28 12.31
N ARG A 509 -1.82 -1.05 12.30
CA ARG A 509 -2.33 -1.87 13.41
C ARG A 509 -1.30 -2.89 13.84
N ARG A 510 -1.22 -3.10 15.15
CA ARG A 510 -0.42 -4.17 15.76
C ARG A 510 -1.31 -5.21 16.42
N ALA A 511 -0.94 -6.48 16.29
CA ALA A 511 -1.60 -7.57 16.98
C ALA A 511 -0.93 -7.79 18.35
N VAL A 512 -1.70 -7.68 19.43
CA VAL A 512 -1.22 -7.93 20.80
C VAL A 512 -1.87 -9.24 21.30
N PRO A 513 -1.10 -10.27 21.65
CA PRO A 513 -1.66 -11.52 22.17
C PRO A 513 -2.34 -11.28 23.52
N LEU A 514 -3.55 -11.84 23.70
CA LEU A 514 -4.31 -11.78 24.95
C LEU A 514 -4.40 -13.16 25.63
N SER A 515 -4.35 -14.24 24.86
CA SER A 515 -4.24 -15.62 25.37
C SER A 515 -2.80 -16.12 25.29
N THR A 516 -2.43 -17.06 26.17
CA THR A 516 -1.07 -17.62 26.24
C THR A 516 -0.66 -18.34 24.94
N ASP A 517 -1.60 -18.96 24.25
CA ASP A 517 -1.39 -19.61 22.95
C ASP A 517 -1.38 -18.64 21.76
N GLY A 518 -1.66 -17.35 21.99
CA GLY A 518 -1.76 -16.32 20.96
C GLY A 518 -2.98 -16.45 20.04
N ALA A 519 -3.94 -17.33 20.34
CA ALA A 519 -5.13 -17.52 19.52
C ALA A 519 -6.08 -16.31 19.58
N VAL A 520 -6.20 -15.68 20.76
CA VAL A 520 -6.95 -14.44 20.96
C VAL A 520 -5.99 -13.26 20.95
N ARG A 521 -6.22 -12.31 20.06
CA ARG A 521 -5.35 -11.14 19.86
C ARG A 521 -6.16 -9.86 19.81
N LEU A 522 -5.62 -8.77 20.33
CA LEU A 522 -6.14 -7.42 20.15
C LEU A 522 -5.52 -6.81 18.88
N GLN A 523 -6.32 -6.27 17.97
CA GLN A 523 -5.85 -5.53 16.80
C GLN A 523 -5.82 -4.03 17.11
N ALA A 524 -4.80 -3.60 17.85
CA ALA A 524 -4.69 -2.23 18.36
C ALA A 524 -4.12 -1.26 17.30
N PRO A 525 -4.61 -0.01 17.24
CA PRO A 525 -3.95 1.04 16.47
C PRO A 525 -2.50 1.26 16.94
N ALA A 526 -1.56 1.47 16.01
CA ALA A 526 -0.13 1.59 16.33
C ALA A 526 0.18 2.74 17.31
N GLY A 527 -0.56 3.85 17.21
CA GLY A 527 -0.40 5.02 18.10
C GLY A 527 -0.99 4.86 19.51
N LEU A 528 -1.70 3.75 19.79
CA LEU A 528 -2.28 3.54 21.12
C LEU A 528 -1.23 2.97 22.09
N ALA A 529 -0.96 3.71 23.15
CA ALA A 529 -0.10 3.28 24.25
C ALA A 529 -0.75 2.09 24.98
N LEU A 530 -0.12 0.91 24.87
CA LEU A 530 -0.54 -0.32 25.52
C LEU A 530 0.68 -1.03 26.10
N ASP A 531 0.49 -1.62 27.29
CA ASP A 531 1.45 -2.51 27.92
C ASP A 531 1.25 -3.93 27.37
N ALA A 532 1.91 -4.23 26.25
CA ALA A 532 1.76 -5.51 25.56
C ALA A 532 2.22 -6.70 26.42
N ASP A 533 3.23 -6.50 27.27
CA ASP A 533 3.75 -7.53 28.16
C ASP A 533 2.76 -7.84 29.28
N ALA A 534 2.10 -6.82 29.85
CA ALA A 534 1.05 -7.03 30.84
C ALA A 534 -0.23 -7.68 30.25
N LEU A 535 -0.49 -7.46 28.97
CA LEU A 535 -1.64 -8.04 28.26
C LEU A 535 -1.40 -9.48 27.77
N ALA A 536 -0.15 -9.90 27.62
CA ALA A 536 0.18 -11.24 27.16
C ALA A 536 -0.34 -12.31 28.15
N GLY A 537 -1.22 -13.19 27.67
CA GLY A 537 -1.84 -14.24 28.50
C GLY A 537 -2.81 -13.72 29.56
N VAL A 538 -3.24 -12.45 29.48
CA VAL A 538 -4.15 -11.84 30.46
C VAL A 538 -5.48 -12.58 30.59
N LEU A 539 -5.95 -13.25 29.53
CA LEU A 539 -7.21 -14.00 29.56
C LEU A 539 -7.17 -15.25 30.46
N ASP A 540 -5.98 -15.73 30.83
CA ASP A 540 -5.83 -16.86 31.76
C ASP A 540 -5.96 -16.42 33.22
N GLN A 541 -5.97 -15.10 33.48
CA GLN A 541 -6.18 -14.54 34.81
C GLN A 541 -7.67 -14.59 35.19
N PRO A 542 -8.00 -14.58 36.49
CA PRO A 542 -9.38 -14.52 36.95
C PRO A 542 -10.14 -13.37 36.30
N ARG A 543 -11.39 -13.65 35.90
CA ARG A 543 -12.26 -12.66 35.28
C ARG A 543 -13.18 -11.99 36.29
N VAL A 544 -13.50 -10.73 36.05
CA VAL A 544 -14.58 -10.00 36.70
C VAL A 544 -15.73 -9.82 35.72
N GLU A 545 -16.97 -9.82 36.21
CA GLU A 545 -18.16 -9.63 35.38
C GLU A 545 -19.01 -8.49 35.93
N GLU A 546 -19.35 -7.53 35.07
CA GLU A 546 -20.22 -6.40 35.39
C GLU A 546 -21.41 -6.37 34.43
N TRP A 547 -22.58 -6.75 34.93
CA TRP A 547 -23.80 -6.82 34.13
C TRP A 547 -24.58 -5.50 34.17
N THR A 548 -25.03 -5.05 33.00
CA THR A 548 -25.48 -3.65 32.83
C THR A 548 -26.97 -3.45 33.06
N GLY A 549 -27.78 -4.52 33.02
CA GLY A 549 -29.23 -4.43 32.93
C GLY A 549 -29.77 -4.02 31.56
N MET A 550 -28.90 -3.58 30.64
CA MET A 550 -29.28 -3.19 29.28
C MET A 550 -29.69 -4.42 28.48
N THR A 551 -30.93 -4.46 28.00
CA THR A 551 -31.45 -5.57 27.19
C THR A 551 -31.68 -5.20 25.73
N VAL A 552 -31.61 -6.21 24.85
CA VAL A 552 -31.78 -6.10 23.40
C VAL A 552 -32.42 -7.37 22.82
N ARG A 553 -33.07 -7.24 21.66
CA ARG A 553 -33.53 -8.40 20.88
C ARG A 553 -32.36 -9.10 20.17
N ALA A 554 -32.54 -10.36 19.80
CA ALA A 554 -31.49 -11.16 19.15
C ALA A 554 -30.92 -10.54 17.86
N GLY A 555 -31.77 -9.91 17.03
CA GLY A 555 -31.37 -9.25 15.78
C GLY A 555 -31.13 -7.74 15.90
N GLU A 556 -31.21 -7.17 17.11
CA GLU A 556 -31.00 -5.73 17.32
C GLU A 556 -29.50 -5.40 17.30
N SER A 557 -29.11 -4.50 16.40
CA SER A 557 -27.71 -4.06 16.23
C SER A 557 -27.27 -3.21 17.43
N PRO A 558 -26.12 -3.54 18.06
CA PRO A 558 -25.56 -2.75 19.16
C PRO A 558 -24.70 -1.57 18.68
N GLU A 559 -24.66 -1.27 17.39
CA GLU A 559 -23.70 -0.34 16.79
C GLU A 559 -23.63 1.06 17.41
N TRP A 560 -24.78 1.61 17.80
CA TRP A 560 -24.83 2.94 18.41
C TRP A 560 -24.32 2.90 19.85
N MET A 561 -24.61 1.82 20.58
CA MET A 561 -24.03 1.63 21.91
C MET A 561 -22.51 1.48 21.81
N GLU A 562 -22.01 0.67 20.87
CA GLU A 562 -20.57 0.49 20.66
C GLU A 562 -19.88 1.81 20.26
N LEU A 563 -20.51 2.63 19.40
CA LEU A 563 -19.99 3.95 19.06
C LEU A 563 -19.92 4.86 20.29
N PHE A 564 -20.99 4.90 21.10
CA PHE A 564 -21.04 5.73 22.31
C PHE A 564 -19.95 5.33 23.30
N VAL A 565 -19.87 4.04 23.63
CA VAL A 565 -18.84 3.50 24.53
C VAL A 565 -17.45 3.83 23.98
N SER A 566 -17.24 3.73 22.67
CA SER A 566 -15.95 4.07 22.07
C SER A 566 -15.60 5.56 22.15
N CYS A 567 -16.59 6.45 22.18
CA CYS A 567 -16.38 7.88 22.40
C CYS A 567 -16.03 8.19 23.86
N VAL A 568 -16.57 7.44 24.81
CA VAL A 568 -16.34 7.62 26.25
C VAL A 568 -15.00 7.02 26.68
N MET A 569 -14.62 5.87 26.12
CA MET A 569 -13.41 5.15 26.53
C MET A 569 -12.16 5.72 25.84
N PRO A 570 -11.06 6.06 26.57
CA PRO A 570 -9.84 6.60 25.97
C PRO A 570 -9.18 5.69 24.93
N SER A 571 -9.27 4.37 25.10
CA SER A 571 -8.79 3.39 24.12
C SER A 571 -9.75 3.16 22.95
N GLY A 572 -10.98 3.66 23.04
CA GLY A 572 -12.11 3.21 22.25
C GLY A 572 -12.39 1.72 22.45
N LEU A 573 -13.33 1.18 21.66
CA LEU A 573 -13.49 -0.27 21.53
C LEU A 573 -12.59 -0.78 20.39
N ILE A 574 -11.68 -1.68 20.71
CA ILE A 574 -10.65 -2.22 19.81
C ILE A 574 -10.99 -3.64 19.43
N ARG A 575 -10.83 -4.00 18.16
CA ARG A 575 -11.16 -5.32 17.66
C ARG A 575 -10.33 -6.44 18.32
N MET A 576 -11.01 -7.49 18.77
CA MET A 576 -10.44 -8.76 19.17
C MET A 576 -10.54 -9.75 18.01
N LEU A 577 -9.43 -10.43 17.72
CA LEU A 577 -9.31 -11.47 16.71
C LEU A 577 -9.21 -12.82 17.42
N PHE A 578 -10.07 -13.77 17.05
CA PHE A 578 -10.05 -15.12 17.59
C PHE A 578 -10.60 -16.12 16.56
N PRO A 579 -10.07 -17.36 16.51
CA PRO A 579 -10.63 -18.41 15.67
C PRO A 579 -11.96 -18.91 16.26
N ARG A 580 -12.82 -19.48 15.40
CA ARG A 580 -14.13 -20.03 15.83
C ARG A 580 -14.01 -21.10 16.92
N SER A 581 -12.90 -21.82 16.99
CA SER A 581 -12.64 -22.85 18.01
C SER A 581 -12.53 -22.32 19.44
N VAL A 582 -12.26 -21.03 19.62
CA VAL A 582 -12.12 -20.39 20.94
C VAL A 582 -13.44 -19.77 21.42
N LYS A 583 -14.47 -19.77 20.57
CA LYS A 583 -15.82 -19.29 20.92
C LYS A 583 -16.44 -20.20 21.99
N GLY A 584 -16.90 -19.62 23.11
CA GLY A 584 -17.54 -20.35 24.21
C GLY A 584 -16.59 -21.13 25.13
N THR A 585 -15.28 -20.88 25.05
CA THR A 585 -14.29 -21.44 25.98
C THR A 585 -13.65 -20.33 26.81
N VAL A 586 -12.65 -19.65 26.26
CA VAL A 586 -11.93 -18.52 26.90
C VAL A 586 -12.79 -17.26 26.91
N LEU A 587 -13.61 -17.08 25.88
CA LEU A 587 -14.63 -16.05 25.79
C LEU A 587 -16.00 -16.64 26.19
N THR A 588 -16.92 -15.80 26.67
CA THR A 588 -18.26 -16.24 27.08
C THR A 588 -18.99 -17.09 26.04
N GLU A 589 -19.92 -17.90 26.54
CA GLU A 589 -20.82 -18.71 25.72
C GLU A 589 -21.65 -17.85 24.74
N ASP A 590 -22.07 -18.49 23.64
CA ASP A 590 -22.95 -17.89 22.62
C ASP A 590 -24.25 -17.36 23.26
N PRO A 591 -24.75 -16.18 22.87
CA PRO A 591 -24.91 -15.77 21.47
C PRO A 591 -23.95 -14.66 20.99
N TYR A 592 -23.10 -14.11 21.87
CA TYR A 592 -22.35 -12.89 21.57
C TYR A 592 -20.94 -12.93 22.17
N PRO A 593 -19.99 -13.55 21.47
CA PRO A 593 -18.59 -13.32 21.76
C PRO A 593 -18.24 -11.89 21.35
N SER A 594 -17.81 -11.05 22.30
CA SER A 594 -17.33 -9.72 21.96
C SER A 594 -16.26 -9.82 20.88
N ALA A 595 -16.45 -9.08 19.79
CA ALA A 595 -15.37 -8.85 18.83
C ALA A 595 -14.58 -7.57 19.17
N THR A 596 -14.86 -6.93 20.32
CA THR A 596 -14.25 -5.66 20.72
C THR A 596 -13.91 -5.58 22.20
N ALA A 597 -12.86 -4.84 22.54
CA ALA A 597 -12.39 -4.65 23.89
C ALA A 597 -11.98 -3.21 24.19
N ALA A 598 -12.19 -2.78 25.43
CA ALA A 598 -11.52 -1.59 25.97
C ALA A 598 -10.30 -2.03 26.80
N VAL A 599 -9.25 -1.22 26.76
CA VAL A 599 -7.97 -1.49 27.42
C VAL A 599 -7.50 -0.28 28.20
N GLU A 600 -6.96 -0.51 29.38
CA GLU A 600 -6.33 0.50 30.23
C GLU A 600 -5.17 -0.16 30.98
N LYS A 601 -3.94 0.29 30.71
CA LYS A 601 -2.70 -0.29 31.29
C LYS A 601 -2.62 -1.80 31.02
N GLY A 602 -2.60 -2.64 32.06
CA GLY A 602 -2.57 -4.10 31.99
C GLY A 602 -3.93 -4.78 32.12
N ALA A 603 -5.04 -4.02 32.04
CA ALA A 603 -6.40 -4.56 32.05
C ALA A 603 -7.00 -4.54 30.65
N VAL A 604 -7.77 -5.58 30.34
CA VAL A 604 -8.61 -5.69 29.15
C VAL A 604 -10.03 -6.02 29.57
N THR A 605 -11.01 -5.40 28.92
CA THR A 605 -12.43 -5.71 29.07
C THR A 605 -13.09 -5.94 27.73
N TYR A 606 -14.11 -6.79 27.68
CA TYR A 606 -14.87 -7.06 26.45
C TYR A 606 -16.37 -7.20 26.74
N LEU A 607 -17.21 -6.92 25.73
CA LEU A 607 -18.66 -6.93 25.84
C LEU A 607 -19.23 -8.37 25.76
N ALA A 608 -19.97 -8.78 26.76
CA ALA A 608 -20.63 -10.08 26.78
C ALA A 608 -22.15 -9.92 26.66
N ARG A 609 -22.84 -11.00 26.24
CA ARG A 609 -24.30 -11.11 26.42
C ARG A 609 -24.66 -12.40 27.15
N ARG A 610 -25.76 -12.34 27.92
CA ARG A 610 -26.42 -13.51 28.50
C ARG A 610 -27.94 -13.45 28.28
N PRO A 611 -28.66 -14.57 28.33
CA PRO A 611 -30.12 -14.54 28.32
C PRO A 611 -30.62 -13.70 29.49
N SER A 612 -31.54 -12.77 29.24
CA SER A 612 -32.20 -12.02 30.31
C SER A 612 -33.34 -12.85 30.89
N GLU A 613 -33.59 -12.69 32.19
CA GLU A 613 -34.84 -13.15 32.81
C GLU A 613 -36.05 -12.35 32.30
N GLN A 614 -35.80 -11.13 31.82
CA GLN A 614 -36.82 -10.29 31.19
C GLN A 614 -37.18 -10.82 29.80
N LYS A 615 -38.44 -10.62 29.41
CA LYS A 615 -38.96 -10.92 28.08
C LYS A 615 -39.64 -9.70 27.51
N THR A 616 -39.79 -9.65 26.19
CA THR A 616 -40.67 -8.63 25.58
C THR A 616 -42.12 -8.84 26.05
N PRO A 617 -43.00 -7.82 25.91
CA PRO A 617 -44.44 -8.01 26.15
C PRO A 617 -45.05 -9.16 25.35
N GLU A 618 -44.50 -9.45 24.17
CA GLU A 618 -44.89 -10.54 23.28
C GLU A 618 -44.33 -11.91 23.70
N GLY A 619 -43.47 -11.95 24.72
CA GLY A 619 -42.85 -13.17 25.24
C GLY A 619 -41.52 -13.56 24.58
N ASP A 620 -40.98 -12.71 23.71
CA ASP A 620 -39.70 -12.97 23.04
C ASP A 620 -38.53 -12.88 24.00
N LYS A 621 -37.48 -13.66 23.70
CA LYS A 621 -36.24 -13.67 24.49
C LYS A 621 -35.50 -12.35 24.34
N LEU A 622 -35.06 -11.80 25.47
CA LEU A 622 -34.14 -10.67 25.54
C LEU A 622 -32.75 -11.14 25.95
N TRP A 623 -31.75 -10.38 25.55
CA TRP A 623 -30.35 -10.59 25.89
C TRP A 623 -29.85 -9.40 26.68
N GLU A 624 -29.25 -9.64 27.84
CA GLU A 624 -28.63 -8.60 28.66
C GLU A 624 -27.16 -8.46 28.28
N PHE A 625 -26.68 -7.22 28.13
CA PHE A 625 -25.27 -6.92 27.96
C PHE A 625 -24.53 -6.83 29.29
N GLY A 626 -23.30 -7.32 29.29
CA GLY A 626 -22.36 -7.21 30.39
C GLY A 626 -20.96 -6.89 29.89
N VAL A 627 -20.05 -6.67 30.82
CA VAL A 627 -18.64 -6.43 30.57
C VAL A 627 -17.85 -7.46 31.36
N ILE A 628 -16.87 -8.08 30.70
CA ILE A 628 -15.97 -9.03 31.35
C ILE A 628 -14.57 -8.48 31.29
N GLY A 629 -13.93 -8.40 32.45
CA GLY A 629 -12.59 -7.86 32.62
C GLY A 629 -11.58 -8.91 33.04
N HIS A 630 -10.34 -8.76 32.57
CA HIS A 630 -9.17 -9.54 32.99
C HIS A 630 -7.97 -8.62 33.21
N GLY A 631 -7.05 -9.03 34.09
CA GLY A 631 -5.84 -8.26 34.39
C GLY A 631 -5.97 -7.36 35.61
N SER A 632 -4.86 -6.71 35.97
CA SER A 632 -4.80 -5.81 37.13
C SER A 632 -5.56 -4.51 36.86
N GLY A 633 -6.55 -4.19 37.70
CA GLY A 633 -7.45 -3.03 37.52
C GLY A 633 -8.66 -3.29 36.61
N SER A 634 -8.93 -4.55 36.29
CA SER A 634 -10.04 -4.93 35.41
C SER A 634 -11.43 -4.73 36.02
N ASP A 635 -11.55 -4.72 37.35
CA ASP A 635 -12.76 -4.35 38.09
C ASP A 635 -13.15 -2.89 37.84
N GLU A 636 -12.19 -1.97 37.99
CA GLU A 636 -12.41 -0.55 37.72
C GLU A 636 -12.73 -0.31 36.24
N LEU A 637 -11.98 -0.95 35.33
CA LEU A 637 -12.21 -0.82 33.89
C LEU A 637 -13.58 -1.39 33.48
N ALA A 638 -13.96 -2.56 34.01
CA ALA A 638 -15.25 -3.19 33.71
C ALA A 638 -16.41 -2.32 34.20
N ALA A 639 -16.29 -1.74 35.41
CA ALA A 639 -17.28 -0.82 35.94
C ALA A 639 -17.41 0.46 35.07
N LYS A 640 -16.30 1.04 34.59
CA LYS A 640 -16.31 2.20 33.69
C LYS A 640 -17.04 1.90 32.38
N VAL A 641 -16.71 0.78 31.72
CA VAL A 641 -17.36 0.37 30.47
C VAL A 641 -18.84 0.06 30.71
N ALA A 642 -19.17 -0.64 31.79
CA ALA A 642 -20.55 -0.97 32.14
C ALA A 642 -21.39 0.30 32.40
N GLU A 643 -20.83 1.32 33.06
CA GLU A 643 -21.51 2.60 33.23
C GLU A 643 -21.66 3.35 31.91
N ALA A 644 -20.69 3.29 30.99
CA ALA A 644 -20.85 3.87 29.65
C ALA A 644 -22.01 3.21 28.88
N VAL A 645 -22.17 1.89 28.99
CA VAL A 645 -23.32 1.16 28.43
C VAL A 645 -24.63 1.61 29.08
N ARG A 646 -24.68 1.72 30.42
CA ARG A 646 -25.88 2.19 31.15
C ARG A 646 -26.23 3.64 30.82
N ALA A 647 -25.23 4.51 30.68
CA ALA A 647 -25.42 5.90 30.29
C ALA A 647 -26.01 5.99 28.88
N TRP A 648 -25.48 5.21 27.93
CA TRP A 648 -26.08 5.10 26.60
C TRP A 648 -27.52 4.64 26.67
N ASP A 649 -27.80 3.55 27.38
CA ASP A 649 -29.13 2.97 27.52
C ASP A 649 -30.15 3.97 28.08
N ARG A 650 -29.76 4.69 29.13
CA ARG A 650 -30.60 5.64 29.86
C ARG A 650 -30.84 6.94 29.11
N GLU A 651 -29.84 7.47 28.42
CA GLU A 651 -29.84 8.85 27.94
C GLU A 651 -29.82 8.97 26.41
N TYR A 652 -29.25 8.00 25.71
CA TYR A 652 -28.93 8.08 24.28
C TYR A 652 -29.56 6.97 23.43
N ARG A 653 -30.17 5.95 24.03
CA ARG A 653 -30.88 4.92 23.27
C ARG A 653 -31.99 5.57 22.42
N GLY A 654 -32.00 5.23 21.13
CA GLY A 654 -32.93 5.79 20.14
C GLY A 654 -32.50 7.14 19.55
N ARG A 655 -31.40 7.73 20.05
CA ARG A 655 -30.74 8.88 19.43
C ARG A 655 -29.80 8.44 18.32
N VAL A 656 -29.49 9.36 17.42
CA VAL A 656 -28.50 9.16 16.35
C VAL A 656 -27.32 10.10 16.54
N ALA A 657 -26.13 9.67 16.12
CA ALA A 657 -24.97 10.54 16.12
C ALA A 657 -24.77 11.21 14.75
N THR A 658 -24.36 12.47 14.80
CA THR A 658 -23.91 13.27 13.64
C THR A 658 -22.43 13.57 13.78
N PHE A 659 -21.75 13.78 12.66
CA PHE A 659 -20.30 13.94 12.57
C PHE A 659 -19.97 15.27 11.89
N GLU A 660 -18.98 15.99 12.42
CA GLU A 660 -18.46 17.21 11.81
C GLU A 660 -16.94 17.18 11.82
N ILE A 661 -16.33 17.47 10.67
CA ILE A 661 -14.87 17.58 10.54
C ILE A 661 -14.45 18.94 11.07
N LEU A 662 -13.52 18.93 12.02
CA LEU A 662 -12.95 20.10 12.65
C LEU A 662 -11.44 20.21 12.37
N PRO A 663 -10.88 21.43 12.32
CA PRO A 663 -9.44 21.65 12.35
C PRO A 663 -8.75 20.98 13.55
N LEU A 664 -7.47 20.64 13.41
CA LEU A 664 -6.69 19.99 14.48
C LEU A 664 -6.55 20.84 15.75
N ASP A 665 -6.58 22.17 15.61
CA ASP A 665 -6.49 23.15 16.69
C ASP A 665 -7.85 23.54 17.29
N ALA A 666 -8.96 23.01 16.76
CA ALA A 666 -10.28 23.27 17.31
C ALA A 666 -10.38 22.83 18.77
N PRO A 667 -10.92 23.64 19.68
CA PRO A 667 -10.99 23.32 21.10
C PRO A 667 -11.80 22.04 21.33
N ALA A 668 -11.37 21.25 22.32
CA ALA A 668 -12.18 20.16 22.85
C ALA A 668 -13.26 20.77 23.76
N ASP A 669 -14.30 21.36 23.15
CA ASP A 669 -15.48 21.81 23.87
C ASP A 669 -16.39 20.58 24.09
N GLU A 670 -16.07 19.82 25.13
CA GLU A 670 -16.81 18.63 25.53
C GLU A 670 -18.05 19.05 26.34
N GLN A 671 -19.22 18.68 25.83
CA GLN A 671 -20.52 18.89 26.48
C GLN A 671 -21.24 17.54 26.53
N PRO A 672 -22.24 17.36 27.42
CA PRO A 672 -23.01 16.11 27.44
C PRO A 672 -23.57 15.76 26.06
N GLY A 673 -23.19 14.59 25.54
CA GLY A 673 -23.59 14.13 24.20
C GLY A 673 -22.76 14.68 23.03
N VAL A 674 -21.70 15.46 23.30
CA VAL A 674 -20.77 15.99 22.31
C VAL A 674 -19.36 15.52 22.63
N PHE A 675 -18.78 14.73 21.73
CA PHE A 675 -17.42 14.20 21.85
C PHE A 675 -16.55 14.76 20.74
N VAL A 676 -15.28 15.06 21.02
CA VAL A 676 -14.30 15.49 20.01
C VAL A 676 -13.19 14.47 19.92
N LEU A 677 -13.19 13.69 18.84
CA LEU A 677 -12.24 12.61 18.61
C LEU A 677 -11.05 13.13 17.81
N GLY A 678 -9.83 12.85 18.27
CA GLY A 678 -8.61 13.18 17.54
C GLY A 678 -8.29 12.15 16.47
N THR A 679 -7.93 12.61 15.27
CA THR A 679 -7.32 11.80 14.21
C THR A 679 -5.99 12.45 13.77
N PRO A 680 -5.14 11.76 12.98
CA PRO A 680 -3.87 12.31 12.50
C PRO A 680 -4.00 13.60 11.66
N LEU A 681 -5.13 13.82 11.00
CA LEU A 681 -5.32 14.91 10.03
C LEU A 681 -6.38 15.94 10.42
N ASN A 682 -7.37 15.54 11.23
CA ASN A 682 -8.44 16.42 11.71
C ASN A 682 -8.99 15.93 13.05
N ARG A 683 -9.86 16.75 13.65
CA ARG A 683 -10.74 16.31 14.74
C ARG A 683 -12.11 15.98 14.17
N VAL A 684 -12.81 15.03 14.79
CA VAL A 684 -14.20 14.71 14.45
C VAL A 684 -15.07 14.99 15.66
N ARG A 685 -16.00 15.94 15.52
CA ARG A 685 -17.04 16.15 16.53
C ARG A 685 -18.16 15.13 16.29
N VAL A 686 -18.48 14.35 17.31
CA VAL A 686 -19.60 13.41 17.34
C VAL A 686 -20.68 14.00 18.24
N THR A 687 -21.84 14.32 17.68
CA THR A 687 -22.97 14.92 18.43
C THR A 687 -24.17 13.98 18.42
N TRP A 688 -24.62 13.59 19.60
CA TRP A 688 -25.78 12.74 19.81
C TRP A 688 -27.07 13.58 19.88
N GLN A 689 -28.04 13.28 19.02
CA GLN A 689 -29.29 14.03 18.87
C GLN A 689 -30.53 13.16 19.10
#